data_AF-A0A6C0E808-F1
#
_entry.id   AF-A0A6C0E808-F1
#
_cell.length_a   1.000
_cell.length_b   1.000
_cell.length_c   1.000
_cell.angle_alpha   90.00
_cell.angle_beta   90.00
_cell.angle_gamma   90.00
#
_symmetry.space_group_name_H-M   'P 1'
#
loop_
_entity.id
_entity.type
_entity.pdbx_description
1 polymer ?
#
loop_
_entity_poly.entity_id
_entity_poly.type
_entity_poly.pdbx_seq_one_letter_code
_entity_poly.pdbx_strand_id
1 'polypeptide(L)'
;LNYVDLDVLGVVEPSKALVVDLSKNLTGLNNLSMATLTATGVVLNGNLDLSSGNRDILINDNSSTALEIKEGSNTYLTFDTTNTTEKIILGKSIDANSNNVTGVNTLGVSSITLGGTSITASATELNYVDLDVLGTVEASKALVVDASKNLTGLNNLSMATLTATGVVLNGNLDLSSGNRDILINDNSSTALEIKEGSNTYLTFDTTNATEKIILGKSIDANGNNVTGVNTLGVSSITLGGTSITASATELNYVDLDVLGTVEASKALVVDASKNLTGLNNLSMATLTATGVVLNGNLDLSSGDRDILINDNSSTALEIKEGSNTYLTFDTTNTTEKIILGKSIDANSNNITGVNTLGVSSITLGSISITASATELNYVDVSVLGTAEASKALVVDALKNITDINSLSATSLSGTLSTATQPNITSLSSSVTIIGQTSSGGKLILRESTDQGTNQITIKAPATLSSNYTLRLPVDDGNSNNFLKTDGSGILSWDYPIYFGVVSDIKSSTVDGGTSTSGIWHTRSLNTKSENTTFITLSSNRITLDSGTYHVSASAPCYNGNQHQLKLVNITGNTTAILGQCAYSASLYNVQNSATLDGLISPVTSTTYELQHYITNGVVGDGLGRSVSSGESEVYSVVKIYKLS
;
A
#
# COMPACT_ATOMS: atom_id res chain seq x y z
N LEU A 1 182.95 75.68 117.65
CA LEU A 1 183.45 74.64 116.73
C LEU A 1 183.13 73.19 117.17
N ASN A 2 182.37 72.93 118.24
CA ASN A 2 182.10 71.54 118.70
C ASN A 2 180.71 70.97 118.35
N TYR A 3 179.93 71.60 117.46
CA TYR A 3 178.57 71.11 117.11
C TYR A 3 178.54 69.89 116.18
N VAL A 4 179.69 69.39 115.70
CA VAL A 4 179.76 68.22 114.78
C VAL A 4 180.53 67.03 115.39
N ASP A 5 180.76 67.04 116.71
CA ASP A 5 181.27 65.86 117.44
C ASP A 5 180.09 64.99 117.89
N LEU A 6 179.98 63.77 117.38
CA LEU A 6 178.92 62.79 117.68
C LEU A 6 179.59 61.45 118.01
N ASP A 7 179.27 60.91 119.19
CA ASP A 7 179.84 59.65 119.69
C ASP A 7 179.15 58.39 119.12
N VAL A 8 177.91 58.48 118.60
CA VAL A 8 177.12 57.32 118.08
C VAL A 8 176.16 57.70 116.93
N LEU A 9 176.12 56.91 115.84
CA LEU A 9 175.23 57.08 114.66
C LEU A 9 173.81 56.53 114.89
N GLY A 10 172.77 57.21 114.35
CA GLY A 10 171.38 56.73 114.28
C GLY A 10 170.43 57.17 115.40
N VAL A 11 170.95 57.73 116.48
CA VAL A 11 170.12 58.33 117.54
C VAL A 11 169.93 59.80 117.20
N VAL A 12 168.68 60.23 117.10
CA VAL A 12 168.34 61.65 116.90
C VAL A 12 168.50 62.35 118.25
N GLU A 13 169.56 63.13 118.42
CA GLU A 13 169.72 64.01 119.59
C GLU A 13 169.21 65.43 119.31
N PRO A 14 168.59 66.12 120.30
CA PRO A 14 168.11 67.48 120.12
C PRO A 14 169.23 68.47 119.74
N SER A 15 169.00 69.28 118.70
CA SER A 15 169.87 70.42 118.29
C SER A 15 171.23 70.09 117.65
N LYS A 16 171.48 68.85 117.20
CA LYS A 16 172.58 68.48 116.30
C LYS A 16 172.04 67.99 114.94
N ALA A 17 172.91 67.95 113.92
CA ALA A 17 172.54 67.44 112.61
C ALA A 17 172.35 65.92 112.64
N LEU A 18 171.23 65.44 112.10
CA LEU A 18 170.96 64.02 111.95
C LEU A 18 171.85 63.41 110.86
N VAL A 19 172.53 62.32 111.20
CA VAL A 19 173.24 61.47 110.25
C VAL A 19 172.82 60.02 110.51
N VAL A 20 172.27 59.36 109.49
CA VAL A 20 171.81 57.95 109.53
C VAL A 20 172.62 57.10 108.55
N ASP A 21 172.91 55.86 108.94
CA ASP A 21 173.65 54.89 108.11
C ASP A 21 172.75 54.26 107.02
N LEU A 22 173.30 53.28 106.29
CA LEU A 22 172.62 52.55 105.21
C LEU A 22 171.32 51.84 105.62
N SER A 23 171.08 51.65 106.92
CA SER A 23 169.85 51.01 107.43
C SER A 23 168.67 51.98 107.57
N LYS A 24 168.90 53.30 107.71
CA LYS A 24 167.87 54.34 107.90
C LYS A 24 166.82 54.06 108.99
N ASN A 25 167.03 53.10 109.88
CA ASN A 25 166.09 52.78 110.96
C ASN A 25 166.07 53.93 111.98
N LEU A 26 164.86 54.34 112.39
CA LEU A 26 164.63 55.42 113.35
C LEU A 26 164.01 54.86 114.62
N THR A 27 164.69 55.02 115.76
CA THR A 27 164.17 54.65 117.08
C THR A 27 164.10 55.88 118.00
N GLY A 28 163.01 55.98 118.77
CA GLY A 28 162.82 57.05 119.77
C GLY A 28 161.88 58.21 119.39
N LEU A 29 161.16 58.19 118.25
CA LEU A 29 160.15 59.22 117.94
C LEU A 29 158.81 58.96 118.66
N ASN A 30 158.34 59.93 119.44
CA ASN A 30 156.99 59.94 120.02
C ASN A 30 155.91 60.25 118.98
N ASN A 31 156.26 60.96 117.90
CA ASN A 31 155.35 61.29 116.81
C ASN A 31 156.13 61.44 115.50
N LEU A 32 155.66 60.75 114.45
CA LEU A 32 156.18 60.87 113.09
C LEU A 32 155.13 61.60 112.24
N SER A 33 155.18 62.92 112.23
CA SER A 33 154.30 63.73 111.38
C SER A 33 154.86 63.78 109.97
N MET A 34 154.18 63.12 109.03
CA MET A 34 154.49 63.17 107.60
C MET A 34 153.20 63.31 106.80
N ALA A 35 153.24 64.03 105.67
CA ALA A 35 152.08 64.19 104.79
C ALA A 35 151.68 62.89 104.08
N THR A 36 152.62 61.95 103.92
CA THR A 36 152.35 60.69 103.22
C THR A 36 153.24 59.58 103.74
N LEU A 37 152.63 58.55 104.35
CA LEU A 37 153.29 57.29 104.69
C LEU A 37 152.97 56.27 103.61
N THR A 38 153.97 55.88 102.82
CA THR A 38 153.81 54.84 101.79
C THR A 38 154.42 53.55 102.32
N ALA A 39 153.60 52.58 102.73
CA ALA A 39 154.06 51.32 103.31
C ALA A 39 153.20 50.12 102.88
N THR A 40 153.85 49.04 102.46
CA THR A 40 153.19 47.75 102.22
C THR A 40 153.04 47.00 103.54
N GLY A 41 151.80 46.69 103.92
CA GLY A 41 151.49 45.90 105.12
C GLY A 41 151.33 46.73 106.39
N VAL A 42 150.44 47.74 106.37
CA VAL A 42 150.11 48.52 107.57
C VAL A 42 149.21 47.70 108.49
N VAL A 43 149.80 47.14 109.55
CA VAL A 43 149.06 46.51 110.65
C VAL A 43 148.79 47.57 111.71
N LEU A 44 147.52 47.96 111.85
CA LEU A 44 147.07 48.87 112.90
C LEU A 44 146.58 48.03 114.09
N ASN A 45 147.37 47.95 115.16
CA ASN A 45 146.96 47.31 116.41
C ASN A 45 146.10 48.25 117.28
N GLY A 46 145.06 48.83 116.68
CA GLY A 46 144.13 49.77 117.32
C GLY A 46 143.05 50.29 116.37
N ASN A 47 142.18 51.17 116.89
CA ASN A 47 141.09 51.75 116.12
C ASN A 47 141.61 52.67 115.00
N LEU A 48 141.13 52.46 113.78
CA LEU A 48 141.31 53.41 112.69
C LEU A 48 140.31 54.56 112.90
N ASP A 49 140.77 55.65 113.53
CA ASP A 49 139.95 56.84 113.73
C ASP A 49 140.15 57.84 112.58
N LEU A 50 139.15 57.95 111.70
CA LEU A 50 139.12 58.89 110.57
C LEU A 50 138.47 60.24 110.96
N SER A 51 138.55 60.64 112.24
CA SER A 51 137.69 61.68 112.81
C SER A 51 137.97 63.13 112.36
N SER A 52 139.07 63.47 111.66
CA SER A 52 139.27 64.85 111.16
C SER A 52 139.83 64.93 109.71
N GLY A 53 139.03 65.47 108.78
CA GLY A 53 139.32 65.58 107.33
C GLY A 53 138.73 64.45 106.45
N ASN A 54 138.45 64.72 105.16
CA ASN A 54 137.63 63.89 104.25
C ASN A 54 137.86 62.35 104.36
N ARG A 55 136.74 61.61 104.52
CA ARG A 55 136.67 60.20 104.97
C ARG A 55 136.17 59.23 103.89
N ASP A 56 136.63 59.33 102.65
CA ASP A 56 136.19 58.40 101.61
C ASP A 56 136.95 57.06 101.70
N ILE A 57 136.21 55.95 101.61
CA ILE A 57 136.76 54.61 101.39
C ILE A 57 136.50 54.25 99.93
N LEU A 58 137.49 54.49 99.07
CA LEU A 58 137.45 54.05 97.67
C LEU A 58 137.75 52.54 97.63
N ILE A 59 136.85 51.78 97.01
CA ILE A 59 136.97 50.34 96.77
C ILE A 59 137.16 50.08 95.27
N ASN A 60 137.82 48.97 94.95
CA ASN A 60 138.27 48.68 93.59
C ASN A 60 137.09 48.41 92.66
N ASP A 61 137.06 49.14 91.55
CA ASP A 61 136.17 48.86 90.43
C ASP A 61 136.54 47.53 89.76
N ASN A 62 135.55 46.88 89.14
CA ASN A 62 135.67 45.63 88.41
C ASN A 62 136.19 44.46 89.26
N SER A 63 135.72 44.36 90.50
CA SER A 63 135.99 43.23 91.40
C SER A 63 134.71 42.57 91.86
N SER A 64 134.67 41.24 91.75
CA SER A 64 133.58 40.40 92.26
C SER A 64 133.52 40.36 93.80
N THR A 65 134.57 40.86 94.46
CA THR A 65 134.65 41.03 95.92
C THR A 65 135.28 42.37 96.28
N ALA A 66 134.83 43.45 95.62
CA ALA A 66 135.36 44.81 95.81
C ALA A 66 135.32 45.27 97.28
N LEU A 67 134.26 44.90 97.97
CA LEU A 67 134.14 44.95 99.41
C LEU A 67 133.39 43.70 99.85
N GLU A 68 133.96 43.01 100.83
CA GLU A 68 133.30 41.88 101.45
C GLU A 68 133.18 42.15 102.95
N ILE A 69 131.93 42.24 103.42
CA ILE A 69 131.63 42.27 104.85
C ILE A 69 131.40 40.84 105.29
N LYS A 70 132.36 40.37 106.08
CA LYS A 70 132.45 38.99 106.54
C LYS A 70 132.86 38.96 108.00
N GLU A 71 132.32 37.99 108.71
CA GLU A 71 132.69 37.60 110.07
C GLU A 71 133.14 36.13 109.99
N GLY A 72 134.45 35.88 110.10
CA GLY A 72 135.00 34.54 109.83
C GLY A 72 134.78 34.09 108.38
N SER A 73 134.14 32.94 108.19
CA SER A 73 133.87 32.32 106.87
C SER A 73 132.52 32.71 106.24
N ASN A 74 131.68 33.52 106.90
CA ASN A 74 130.33 33.85 106.43
C ASN A 74 130.29 35.21 105.72
N THR A 75 129.76 35.22 104.50
CA THR A 75 129.54 36.44 103.70
C THR A 75 128.08 36.87 103.79
N TYR A 76 127.83 38.09 104.28
CA TYR A 76 126.48 38.66 104.37
C TYR A 76 126.14 39.55 103.18
N LEU A 77 127.15 40.28 102.73
CA LEU A 77 127.03 41.29 101.71
C LEU A 77 128.28 41.26 100.84
N THR A 78 128.05 41.03 99.56
CA THR A 78 129.07 41.18 98.53
C THR A 78 128.66 42.34 97.64
N PHE A 79 129.52 43.35 97.57
CA PHE A 79 129.47 44.31 96.47
C PHE A 79 130.24 43.72 95.31
N ASP A 80 129.48 43.18 94.35
CA ASP A 80 129.99 42.77 93.04
C ASP A 80 129.92 43.99 92.13
N THR A 81 131.09 44.48 91.72
CA THR A 81 131.24 45.72 90.94
C THR A 81 131.72 45.43 89.51
N THR A 82 131.41 44.26 88.96
CA THR A 82 131.78 43.91 87.59
C THR A 82 130.97 44.72 86.56
N ASN A 83 131.67 45.33 85.59
CA ASN A 83 131.26 46.38 84.62
C ASN A 83 129.91 46.25 83.86
N THR A 84 129.16 45.16 84.04
CA THR A 84 127.84 44.94 83.41
C THR A 84 126.81 44.36 84.37
N THR A 85 127.21 44.04 85.60
CA THR A 85 126.42 43.30 86.57
C THR A 85 126.69 43.78 87.98
N GLU A 86 126.90 45.09 88.15
CA GLU A 86 127.00 45.69 89.47
C GLU A 86 125.76 45.32 90.26
N LYS A 87 125.93 44.47 91.27
CA LYS A 87 124.82 43.91 92.03
C LYS A 87 125.20 43.77 93.48
N ILE A 88 124.18 43.95 94.31
CA ILE A 88 124.25 43.61 95.72
C ILE A 88 123.72 42.19 95.84
N ILE A 89 124.59 41.24 96.14
CA ILE A 89 124.18 39.86 96.40
C ILE A 89 123.79 39.74 97.87
N LEU A 90 122.55 39.34 98.12
CA LEU A 90 122.02 39.09 99.45
C LEU A 90 121.96 37.58 99.67
N GLY A 91 122.80 37.07 100.59
CA GLY A 91 122.89 35.64 100.88
C GLY A 91 121.71 35.07 101.70
N LYS A 92 120.72 35.88 102.07
CA LYS A 92 119.58 35.55 102.95
C LYS A 92 118.30 36.31 102.55
N SER A 93 117.15 35.81 103.00
CA SER A 93 115.81 36.38 102.73
C SER A 93 115.69 37.82 103.25
N ILE A 94 114.95 38.64 102.48
CA ILE A 94 114.60 40.02 102.81
C ILE A 94 113.14 40.04 103.28
N ASP A 95 112.91 40.51 104.51
CA ASP A 95 111.57 40.90 104.95
C ASP A 95 111.40 42.41 104.70
N ALA A 96 110.76 42.75 103.58
CA ALA A 96 110.45 44.13 103.25
C ALA A 96 109.15 44.53 103.95
N ASN A 97 109.25 45.14 105.13
CA ASN A 97 108.13 45.61 105.96
C ASN A 97 107.15 46.62 105.30
N SER A 98 107.26 46.89 104.00
CA SER A 98 106.31 47.70 103.21
C SER A 98 105.89 46.95 101.94
N ASN A 99 104.59 46.64 101.85
CA ASN A 99 103.92 45.80 100.84
C ASN A 99 103.90 46.36 99.40
N ASN A 100 104.86 47.17 98.97
CA ASN A 100 104.86 47.73 97.61
C ASN A 100 106.13 47.41 96.84
N VAL A 101 106.07 46.38 95.99
CA VAL A 101 107.09 46.05 95.00
C VAL A 101 106.64 46.61 93.65
N THR A 102 107.13 47.80 93.27
CA THR A 102 106.86 48.42 91.97
C THR A 102 108.07 48.27 91.04
N GLY A 103 107.84 48.26 89.73
CA GLY A 103 108.90 48.18 88.71
C GLY A 103 109.33 46.78 88.28
N VAL A 104 108.51 45.75 88.53
CA VAL A 104 108.78 44.38 88.09
C VAL A 104 108.23 44.15 86.69
N ASN A 105 109.09 44.10 85.68
CA ASN A 105 108.69 43.86 84.29
C ASN A 105 108.49 42.37 83.96
N THR A 106 109.16 41.49 84.72
CA THR A 106 109.03 40.03 84.60
C THR A 106 108.99 39.42 85.98
N LEU A 107 107.90 38.74 86.31
CA LEU A 107 107.71 38.06 87.59
C LEU A 107 107.68 36.54 87.35
N GLY A 108 108.83 35.89 87.48
CA GLY A 108 108.96 34.44 87.37
C GLY A 108 108.50 33.76 88.65
N VAL A 109 107.22 33.47 88.77
CA VAL A 109 106.61 32.74 89.90
C VAL A 109 105.81 31.54 89.40
N SER A 110 105.73 30.49 90.23
CA SER A 110 104.97 29.28 89.91
C SER A 110 103.45 29.45 90.06
N SER A 111 102.99 30.49 90.77
CA SER A 111 101.58 30.87 90.82
C SER A 111 101.42 32.35 91.19
N ILE A 112 100.31 32.95 90.72
CA ILE A 112 99.83 34.26 91.15
C ILE A 112 98.48 34.03 91.87
N THR A 113 98.39 34.48 93.11
CA THR A 113 97.17 34.42 93.94
C THR A 113 96.64 35.84 94.10
N LEU A 114 95.40 36.09 93.69
CA LEU A 114 94.73 37.39 93.84
C LEU A 114 93.55 37.23 94.80
N GLY A 115 93.46 38.08 95.82
CA GLY A 115 92.36 38.02 96.80
C GLY A 115 92.21 36.68 97.53
N GLY A 116 93.31 35.92 97.70
CA GLY A 116 93.31 34.61 98.38
C GLY A 116 92.95 33.42 97.50
N THR A 117 92.67 33.61 96.20
CA THR A 117 92.35 32.53 95.26
C THR A 117 93.38 32.45 94.15
N SER A 118 93.87 31.23 93.87
CA SER A 118 94.80 30.98 92.76
C SER A 118 94.07 30.96 91.43
N ILE A 119 94.62 31.65 90.43
CA ILE A 119 94.17 31.47 89.04
C ILE A 119 94.64 30.09 88.58
N THR A 120 93.71 29.23 88.14
CA THR A 120 93.99 27.85 87.66
C THR A 120 93.94 27.70 86.13
N ALA A 121 93.42 28.70 85.42
CA ALA A 121 93.36 28.69 83.96
C ALA A 121 94.74 28.88 83.33
N SER A 122 94.98 28.21 82.20
CA SER A 122 96.17 28.45 81.38
C SER A 122 96.09 29.80 80.66
N ALA A 123 97.24 30.34 80.23
CA ALA A 123 97.28 31.58 79.46
C ALA A 123 96.45 31.50 78.16
N THR A 124 96.41 30.34 77.52
CA THR A 124 95.60 30.12 76.30
C THR A 124 94.10 30.20 76.60
N GLU A 125 93.65 29.63 77.72
CA GLU A 125 92.23 29.67 78.09
C GLU A 125 91.78 31.07 78.48
N LEU A 126 92.60 31.83 79.21
CA LEU A 126 92.35 33.25 79.49
C LEU A 126 92.22 34.06 78.19
N ASN A 127 93.08 33.78 77.21
CA ASN A 127 93.04 34.44 75.91
C ASN A 127 91.80 34.08 75.06
N TYR A 128 91.10 32.96 75.33
CA TYR A 128 89.85 32.64 74.61
C TYR A 128 88.63 33.41 75.11
N VAL A 129 88.72 33.98 76.32
CA VAL A 129 87.64 34.77 76.93
C VAL A 129 87.86 36.28 76.74
N ASP A 130 89.03 36.68 76.24
CA ASP A 130 89.35 38.05 75.85
C ASP A 130 88.73 38.37 74.48
N LEU A 131 87.58 39.07 74.50
CA LEU A 131 86.79 39.47 73.33
C LEU A 131 86.72 40.99 73.24
N ASP A 132 86.78 41.53 72.01
CA ASP A 132 86.71 42.97 71.77
C ASP A 132 85.27 43.51 72.01
N VAL A 133 84.23 42.74 71.64
CA VAL A 133 82.81 43.12 71.81
C VAL A 133 81.93 41.93 72.20
N LEU A 134 81.19 42.06 73.31
CA LEU A 134 80.21 41.06 73.77
C LEU A 134 79.08 40.84 72.76
N GLY A 135 78.68 39.58 72.55
CA GLY A 135 77.58 39.20 71.64
C GLY A 135 77.98 39.00 70.18
N THR A 136 79.27 39.11 69.85
CA THR A 136 79.82 38.81 68.51
C THR A 136 80.61 37.51 68.52
N VAL A 137 80.52 36.73 67.43
CA VAL A 137 81.26 35.47 67.29
C VAL A 137 82.55 35.74 66.54
N GLU A 138 83.68 35.69 67.26
CA GLU A 138 85.01 35.77 66.67
C GLU A 138 85.60 34.36 66.46
N ALA A 139 86.40 34.20 65.41
CA ALA A 139 87.01 32.90 65.10
C ALA A 139 87.97 32.47 66.22
N SER A 140 87.86 31.21 66.63
CA SER A 140 88.71 30.61 67.67
C SER A 140 88.59 31.24 69.07
N LYS A 141 87.47 31.90 69.36
CA LYS A 141 87.10 32.40 70.70
C LYS A 141 85.85 31.68 71.22
N ALA A 142 85.58 31.79 72.52
CA ALA A 142 84.37 31.21 73.12
C ALA A 142 83.11 31.97 72.68
N LEU A 143 81.99 31.27 72.46
CA LEU A 143 80.70 31.91 72.17
C LEU A 143 80.08 32.48 73.44
N VAL A 144 80.00 33.82 73.53
CA VAL A 144 79.40 34.54 74.66
C VAL A 144 78.19 35.32 74.17
N VAL A 145 77.01 35.05 74.75
CA VAL A 145 75.78 35.77 74.42
C VAL A 145 75.52 36.92 75.39
N ASP A 146 74.93 38.01 74.88
CA ASP A 146 74.47 39.13 75.71
C ASP A 146 73.13 38.82 76.40
N ALA A 147 72.58 39.79 77.14
CA ALA A 147 71.32 39.64 77.85
C ALA A 147 70.10 39.39 76.93
N SER A 148 70.18 39.80 75.65
CA SER A 148 69.11 39.58 74.67
C SER A 148 69.09 38.14 74.14
N LYS A 149 70.19 37.39 74.32
CA LYS A 149 70.39 36.03 73.83
C LYS A 149 70.18 35.88 72.31
N ASN A 150 70.19 37.00 71.58
CA ASN A 150 70.08 37.00 70.14
C ASN A 150 71.42 36.61 69.54
N LEU A 151 71.40 35.76 68.51
CA LEU A 151 72.58 35.39 67.74
C LEU A 151 72.54 36.16 66.42
N THR A 152 73.57 36.96 66.15
CA THR A 152 73.73 37.66 64.86
C THR A 152 75.07 37.26 64.22
N GLY A 153 75.13 37.23 62.88
CA GLY A 153 76.36 36.92 62.14
C GLY A 153 76.70 35.44 61.93
N LEU A 154 75.81 34.50 62.30
CA LEU A 154 75.96 33.08 61.96
C LEU A 154 75.58 32.85 60.49
N ASN A 155 76.48 32.24 59.70
CA ASN A 155 76.17 31.85 58.33
C ASN A 155 75.19 30.68 58.27
N ASN A 156 75.43 29.63 59.07
CA ASN A 156 74.57 28.46 59.18
C ASN A 156 74.42 28.05 60.64
N LEU A 157 73.18 27.75 61.05
CA LEU A 157 72.87 27.12 62.34
C LEU A 157 72.38 25.70 62.07
N SER A 158 73.30 24.74 62.12
CA SER A 158 72.99 23.32 61.90
C SER A 158 72.58 22.65 63.21
N MET A 159 71.32 22.22 63.33
CA MET A 159 70.81 21.44 64.47
C MET A 159 69.86 20.33 64.02
N ALA A 160 69.82 19.22 64.75
CA ALA A 160 68.98 18.06 64.40
C ALA A 160 67.48 18.31 64.62
N THR A 161 67.13 19.15 65.59
CA THR A 161 65.74 19.53 65.86
C THR A 161 65.69 20.97 66.36
N LEU A 162 64.89 21.80 65.70
CA LEU A 162 64.54 23.14 66.17
C LEU A 162 63.16 23.10 66.83
N THR A 163 63.12 23.13 68.16
CA THR A 163 61.87 23.25 68.91
C THR A 163 61.60 24.73 69.19
N ALA A 164 60.67 25.33 68.45
CA ALA A 164 60.29 26.74 68.61
C ALA A 164 58.76 26.90 68.66
N THR A 165 58.27 27.81 69.50
CA THR A 165 56.84 28.16 69.61
C THR A 165 56.34 29.02 68.44
N GLY A 166 57.24 29.41 67.54
CA GLY A 166 56.99 30.08 66.28
C GLY A 166 58.28 30.21 65.48
N VAL A 167 58.23 29.92 64.18
CA VAL A 167 59.36 30.11 63.27
C VAL A 167 58.92 31.14 62.23
N VAL A 168 59.59 32.30 62.22
CA VAL A 168 59.42 33.32 61.17
C VAL A 168 60.56 33.13 60.16
N LEU A 169 60.22 32.73 58.94
CA LEU A 169 61.18 32.61 57.83
C LEU A 169 61.06 33.86 56.96
N ASN A 170 62.08 34.72 56.99
CA ASN A 170 62.20 35.84 56.05
C ASN A 170 62.83 35.32 54.74
N GLY A 171 62.06 34.55 53.97
CA GLY A 171 62.52 33.92 52.73
C GLY A 171 61.77 32.64 52.39
N ASN A 172 62.29 31.90 51.42
CA ASN A 172 61.69 30.64 51.01
C ASN A 172 61.97 29.55 52.03
N LEU A 173 60.94 28.75 52.36
CA LEU A 173 61.13 27.45 52.97
C LEU A 173 61.54 26.46 51.86
N ASP A 174 62.80 26.06 51.84
CA ASP A 174 63.31 25.07 50.89
C ASP A 174 63.14 23.64 51.47
N LEU A 175 62.24 22.86 50.85
CA LEU A 175 62.00 21.43 51.17
C LEU A 175 62.57 20.51 50.08
N SER A 176 63.54 20.97 49.29
CA SER A 176 64.01 20.25 48.09
C SER A 176 64.81 18.96 48.38
N SER A 177 65.35 18.77 49.58
CA SER A 177 66.09 17.57 49.97
C SER A 177 65.51 16.88 51.21
N GLY A 178 64.91 15.69 51.05
CA GLY A 178 64.38 14.85 52.13
C GLY A 178 62.90 14.46 51.97
N ASN A 179 62.31 13.80 52.98
CA ASN A 179 60.86 13.57 53.05
C ASN A 179 60.14 14.93 53.21
N ARG A 180 59.21 15.23 52.31
CA ARG A 180 58.61 16.56 52.10
C ARG A 180 57.27 16.73 52.82
N ASP A 181 57.03 15.96 53.87
CA ASP A 181 55.72 15.95 54.52
C ASP A 181 55.55 17.23 55.34
N ILE A 182 54.51 18.01 55.00
CA ILE A 182 54.01 19.09 55.84
C ILE A 182 52.91 18.48 56.70
N LEU A 183 53.25 18.06 57.91
CA LEU A 183 52.26 17.59 58.88
C LEU A 183 51.48 18.80 59.41
N ILE A 184 50.18 18.80 59.20
CA ILE A 184 49.26 19.84 59.69
C ILE A 184 48.45 19.30 60.87
N ASN A 185 48.01 20.19 61.74
CA ASN A 185 47.25 19.77 62.93
C ASN A 185 45.93 19.12 62.52
N ASP A 186 45.68 17.94 63.08
CA ASP A 186 44.38 17.29 62.99
C ASP A 186 43.33 18.09 63.77
N ASN A 187 42.07 17.98 63.35
CA ASN A 187 40.90 18.58 63.99
C ASN A 187 40.95 20.11 64.12
N SER A 188 41.36 20.81 63.05
CA SER A 188 41.40 22.27 62.99
C SER A 188 40.70 22.78 61.73
N SER A 189 39.77 23.72 61.89
CA SER A 189 39.07 24.37 60.76
C SER A 189 39.98 25.27 59.92
N THR A 190 41.20 25.53 60.41
CA THR A 190 42.25 26.29 59.73
C THR A 190 43.60 25.60 59.97
N ALA A 191 43.68 24.30 59.70
CA ALA A 191 44.90 23.51 59.94
C ALA A 191 46.10 24.03 59.13
N LEU A 192 45.83 24.53 57.92
CA LEU A 192 46.75 25.30 57.10
C LEU A 192 45.95 26.32 56.28
N GLU A 193 46.39 27.59 56.32
CA GLU A 193 45.87 28.65 55.47
C GLU A 193 46.96 29.20 54.56
N ILE A 194 46.70 29.20 53.25
CA ILE A 194 47.47 29.99 52.29
C ILE A 194 46.72 31.29 52.07
N LYS A 195 47.25 32.38 52.63
CA LYS A 195 46.63 33.70 52.60
C LYS A 195 47.61 34.81 52.32
N GLU A 196 47.10 35.88 51.71
CA GLU A 196 47.77 37.17 51.58
C GLU A 196 46.98 38.19 52.39
N GLY A 197 47.51 38.60 53.55
CA GLY A 197 46.78 39.45 54.49
C GLY A 197 45.48 38.80 54.97
N SER A 198 44.34 39.41 54.63
CA SER A 198 42.99 38.90 54.93
C SER A 198 42.39 38.03 53.82
N ASN A 199 43.05 37.89 52.66
CA ASN A 199 42.56 37.09 51.54
C ASN A 199 43.02 35.64 51.66
N THR A 200 42.09 34.73 51.95
CA THR A 200 42.36 33.28 51.97
C THR A 200 42.15 32.68 50.58
N TYR A 201 43.19 32.03 50.03
CA TYR A 201 43.13 31.35 48.74
C TYR A 201 42.77 29.87 48.91
N LEU A 202 43.39 29.23 49.91
CA LEU A 202 43.25 27.81 50.21
C LEU A 202 43.18 27.62 51.72
N THR A 203 42.17 26.89 52.18
CA THR A 203 42.08 26.42 53.57
C THR A 203 42.00 24.91 53.57
N PHE A 204 42.90 24.28 54.33
CA PHE A 204 42.76 22.88 54.73
C PHE A 204 41.96 22.84 56.03
N ASP A 205 40.71 22.39 55.93
CA ASP A 205 39.83 22.14 57.06
C ASP A 205 39.92 20.64 57.39
N THR A 206 40.49 20.31 58.54
CA THR A 206 40.72 18.93 59.01
C THR A 206 39.74 18.53 60.12
N THR A 207 38.57 19.18 60.21
CA THR A 207 37.55 18.82 61.20
C THR A 207 36.96 17.44 60.92
N ASN A 208 36.96 16.59 61.95
CA ASN A 208 36.55 15.18 61.87
C ASN A 208 35.18 15.02 61.18
N ALA A 209 35.15 14.35 60.02
CA ALA A 209 34.00 14.05 59.13
C ALA A 209 33.65 15.08 58.04
N THR A 210 34.34 16.21 57.99
CA THR A 210 34.15 17.22 56.92
C THR A 210 35.47 17.65 56.29
N GLU A 211 36.48 16.78 56.28
CA GLU A 211 37.79 17.10 55.74
C GLU A 211 37.64 17.58 54.29
N LYS A 212 37.94 18.85 54.07
CA LYS A 212 37.73 19.51 52.78
C LYS A 212 38.83 20.50 52.50
N ILE A 213 39.10 20.63 51.21
CA ILE A 213 39.90 21.71 50.69
C ILE A 213 38.92 22.81 50.25
N ILE A 214 38.91 23.92 50.96
CA ILE A 214 38.08 25.07 50.61
C ILE A 214 38.87 25.98 49.70
N LEU A 215 38.30 26.25 48.52
CA LEU A 215 38.87 27.15 47.52
C LEU A 215 38.17 28.50 47.62
N GLY A 216 38.91 29.54 48.03
CA GLY A 216 38.35 30.89 48.17
C GLY A 216 38.16 31.63 46.84
N LYS A 217 38.72 31.09 45.75
CA LYS A 217 38.72 31.66 44.39
C LYS A 217 38.55 30.54 43.35
N SER A 218 38.27 30.92 42.10
CA SER A 218 38.19 29.98 40.97
C SER A 218 39.50 29.20 40.82
N ILE A 219 39.41 27.88 40.61
CA ILE A 219 40.54 27.10 40.11
C ILE A 219 40.60 27.26 38.60
N ASP A 220 41.74 27.74 38.10
CA ASP A 220 42.14 27.54 36.71
C ASP A 220 43.00 26.27 36.63
N ALA A 221 42.52 25.25 35.92
CA ALA A 221 43.26 24.00 35.69
C ALA A 221 44.34 24.14 34.59
N ASN A 222 44.56 25.34 34.06
CA ASN A 222 45.55 25.67 33.02
C ASN A 222 45.41 24.76 31.78
N GLY A 223 44.18 24.49 31.36
CA GLY A 223 43.88 23.64 30.19
C GLY A 223 44.02 22.14 30.40
N ASN A 224 44.23 21.67 31.64
CA ASN A 224 44.23 20.23 31.95
C ASN A 224 42.82 19.70 32.20
N ASN A 225 42.60 18.42 31.87
CA ASN A 225 41.35 17.73 32.17
C ASN A 225 41.20 17.51 33.69
N VAL A 226 40.02 17.81 34.22
CA VAL A 226 39.63 17.39 35.57
C VAL A 226 39.03 15.98 35.47
N THR A 227 39.85 14.95 35.71
CA THR A 227 39.42 13.54 35.68
C THR A 227 39.10 13.01 37.08
N GLY A 228 38.19 12.04 37.20
CA GLY A 228 37.87 11.37 38.47
C GLY A 228 36.77 12.02 39.32
N VAL A 229 35.99 12.94 38.74
CA VAL A 229 34.84 13.57 39.41
C VAL A 229 33.61 12.68 39.24
N ASN A 230 33.17 12.01 40.31
CA ASN A 230 31.98 11.16 40.30
C ASN A 230 30.67 11.99 40.41
N THR A 231 30.74 13.14 41.08
CA THR A 231 29.62 14.07 41.25
C THR A 231 30.15 15.50 41.09
N LEU A 232 29.59 16.26 40.16
CA LEU A 232 29.93 17.67 39.94
C LEU A 232 28.75 18.56 40.33
N GLY A 233 28.77 19.09 41.55
CA GLY A 233 27.76 20.04 42.04
C GLY A 233 28.11 21.47 41.63
N VAL A 234 27.63 21.91 40.47
CA VAL A 234 27.85 23.27 39.95
C VAL A 234 26.53 23.93 39.55
N SER A 235 26.47 25.27 39.60
CA SER A 235 25.28 26.04 39.17
C SER A 235 25.10 26.09 37.66
N SER A 236 26.17 25.85 36.88
CA SER A 236 26.13 25.70 35.42
C SER A 236 27.37 24.96 34.93
N ILE A 237 27.24 24.27 33.79
CA ILE A 237 28.36 23.71 33.02
C ILE A 237 28.50 24.55 31.75
N THR A 238 29.70 25.08 31.50
CA THR A 238 30.02 25.82 30.27
C THR A 238 30.99 24.97 29.44
N LEU A 239 30.58 24.60 28.23
CA LEU A 239 31.41 23.86 27.26
C LEU A 239 31.72 24.79 26.08
N GLY A 240 33.00 24.96 25.76
CA GLY A 240 33.42 25.80 24.62
C GLY A 240 32.95 27.27 24.72
N GLY A 241 32.81 27.81 25.92
CA GLY A 241 32.34 29.19 26.16
C GLY A 241 30.82 29.36 26.10
N THR A 242 30.05 28.30 25.85
CA THR A 242 28.58 28.32 25.85
C THR A 242 28.04 27.59 27.06
N SER A 243 27.15 28.22 27.83
CA SER A 243 26.49 27.59 28.96
C SER A 243 25.45 26.58 28.45
N ILE A 244 25.45 25.37 29.03
CA ILE A 244 24.35 24.44 28.85
C ILE A 244 23.12 25.03 29.59
N THR A 245 22.10 25.44 28.84
CA THR A 245 20.85 26.01 29.40
C THR A 245 19.74 24.96 29.59
N ALA A 246 19.94 23.75 29.06
CA ALA A 246 18.99 22.65 29.20
C ALA A 246 18.92 22.15 30.65
N SER A 247 17.71 21.90 31.13
CA SER A 247 17.46 21.17 32.37
C SER A 247 17.96 19.73 32.26
N ALA A 248 18.14 19.07 33.41
CA ALA A 248 18.44 17.63 33.43
C ALA A 248 17.40 16.81 32.67
N THR A 249 16.12 17.19 32.71
CA THR A 249 15.04 16.53 31.96
C THR A 249 15.23 16.67 30.46
N GLU A 250 15.61 17.84 29.96
CA GLU A 250 15.85 18.08 28.53
C GLU A 250 17.10 17.36 28.02
N LEU A 251 18.16 17.30 28.83
CA LEU A 251 19.34 16.47 28.53
C LEU A 251 19.00 14.98 28.49
N ASN A 252 18.09 14.52 29.34
CA ASN A 252 17.62 13.14 29.33
C ASN A 252 16.71 12.82 28.13
N TYR A 253 16.19 13.81 27.40
CA TYR A 253 15.39 13.57 26.18
C TYR A 253 16.24 13.20 24.95
N VAL A 254 17.54 13.52 24.98
CA VAL A 254 18.51 13.14 23.93
C VAL A 254 19.30 11.87 24.27
N ASP A 255 19.09 11.32 25.47
CA ASP A 255 19.66 10.03 25.90
C ASP A 255 18.72 8.89 25.47
N LEU A 256 19.17 8.04 24.55
CA LEU A 256 18.38 6.93 24.00
C LEU A 256 19.03 5.60 24.38
N ASP A 257 18.21 4.65 24.84
CA ASP A 257 18.67 3.29 25.19
C ASP A 257 19.00 2.47 23.93
N VAL A 258 18.25 2.68 22.84
CA VAL A 258 18.44 1.99 21.56
C VAL A 258 18.50 2.99 20.40
N LEU A 259 19.58 2.91 19.62
CA LEU A 259 19.76 3.75 18.43
C LEU A 259 18.71 3.41 17.37
N GLY A 260 18.02 4.44 16.85
CA GLY A 260 17.08 4.32 15.73
C GLY A 260 15.62 4.08 16.11
N THR A 261 15.27 4.01 17.40
CA THR A 261 13.89 3.90 17.89
C THR A 261 13.38 5.24 18.45
N VAL A 262 12.13 5.58 18.14
CA VAL A 262 11.43 6.68 18.80
C VAL A 262 10.78 6.13 20.07
N GLU A 263 11.18 6.62 21.22
CA GLU A 263 10.62 6.25 22.52
C GLU A 263 9.66 7.34 23.04
N ALA A 264 8.70 6.93 23.86
CA ALA A 264 7.75 7.87 24.47
C ALA A 264 8.51 8.90 25.34
N SER A 265 8.21 10.18 25.14
CA SER A 265 8.84 11.29 25.87
C SER A 265 10.35 11.46 25.60
N LYS A 266 10.87 10.99 24.45
CA LYS A 266 12.21 11.33 23.95
C LYS A 266 12.12 12.22 22.70
N ALA A 267 13.17 12.97 22.41
CA ALA A 267 13.14 13.94 21.32
C ALA A 267 13.43 13.30 19.95
N LEU A 268 12.55 13.53 18.96
CA LEU A 268 12.90 13.44 17.55
C LEU A 268 13.23 14.85 17.05
N VAL A 269 14.52 15.12 16.79
CA VAL A 269 14.99 16.46 16.42
C VAL A 269 14.98 16.62 14.91
N VAL A 270 14.32 17.66 14.42
CA VAL A 270 14.32 18.08 13.01
C VAL A 270 14.86 19.50 12.89
N ASP A 271 15.40 19.83 11.72
CA ASP A 271 15.85 21.19 11.44
C ASP A 271 14.66 22.12 11.10
N ALA A 272 14.95 23.37 10.73
CA ALA A 272 13.93 24.36 10.38
C ALA A 272 13.04 23.94 9.17
N SER A 273 13.54 23.06 8.30
CA SER A 273 12.77 22.53 7.17
C SER A 273 11.76 21.46 7.60
N LYS A 274 11.93 20.89 8.80
CA LYS A 274 11.11 19.81 9.37
C LYS A 274 11.04 18.56 8.48
N ASN A 275 11.95 18.43 7.52
CA ASN A 275 12.03 17.28 6.64
C ASN A 275 12.72 16.12 7.37
N LEU A 276 12.18 14.91 7.20
CA LEU A 276 12.82 13.67 7.65
C LEU A 276 13.38 12.94 6.42
N THR A 277 14.69 12.73 6.38
CA THR A 277 15.37 11.99 5.29
C THR A 277 16.18 10.83 5.85
N GLY A 278 16.23 9.70 5.14
CA GLY A 278 17.06 8.54 5.52
C GLY A 278 16.42 7.54 6.49
N LEU A 279 15.15 7.73 6.87
CA LEU A 279 14.38 6.72 7.60
C LEU A 279 13.99 5.58 6.65
N ASN A 280 14.29 4.33 7.04
CA ASN A 280 13.84 3.16 6.28
C ASN A 280 12.32 2.97 6.39
N ASN A 281 11.76 3.15 7.59
CA ASN A 281 10.34 3.02 7.89
C ASN A 281 9.91 4.11 8.89
N LEU A 282 8.69 4.62 8.74
CA LEU A 282 8.03 5.48 9.72
C LEU A 282 6.80 4.74 10.29
N SER A 283 6.90 4.24 11.52
CA SER A 283 5.81 3.53 12.20
C SER A 283 5.08 4.49 13.15
N MET A 284 3.79 4.76 12.88
CA MET A 284 2.93 5.55 13.75
C MET A 284 1.48 5.06 13.69
N ALA A 285 0.74 5.21 14.79
CA ALA A 285 -0.65 4.77 14.87
C ALA A 285 -1.60 5.58 13.98
N THR A 286 -1.30 6.86 13.74
CA THR A 286 -2.11 7.74 12.88
C THR A 286 -1.20 8.79 12.25
N LEU A 287 -1.27 8.93 10.92
CA LEU A 287 -0.62 10.02 10.18
C LEU A 287 -1.68 11.04 9.76
N THR A 288 -1.70 12.20 10.42
CA THR A 288 -2.55 13.34 10.03
C THR A 288 -1.70 14.32 9.22
N ALA A 289 -1.83 14.32 7.89
CA ALA A 289 -1.05 15.17 7.00
C ALA A 289 -1.89 15.74 5.85
N THR A 290 -1.63 17.00 5.48
CA THR A 290 -2.19 17.62 4.29
C THR A 290 -1.30 17.30 3.08
N GLY A 291 -1.72 16.36 2.23
CA GLY A 291 -1.01 16.03 0.99
C GLY A 291 0.12 15.01 1.17
N VAL A 292 -0.22 13.77 1.48
CA VAL A 292 0.75 12.66 1.54
C VAL A 292 1.18 12.26 0.12
N VAL A 293 2.48 12.35 -0.16
CA VAL A 293 3.09 11.84 -1.39
C VAL A 293 3.85 10.55 -1.08
N LEU A 294 3.43 9.44 -1.69
CA LEU A 294 4.08 8.13 -1.53
C LEU A 294 4.89 7.83 -2.80
N ASN A 295 6.21 7.81 -2.68
CA ASN A 295 7.11 7.40 -3.76
C ASN A 295 7.30 5.86 -3.75
N GLY A 296 6.21 5.12 -3.94
CA GLY A 296 6.20 3.66 -3.87
C GLY A 296 4.80 3.08 -3.66
N ASN A 297 4.75 1.85 -3.16
CA ASN A 297 3.50 1.16 -2.90
C ASN A 297 2.88 1.64 -1.57
N LEU A 298 1.56 1.82 -1.57
CA LEU A 298 0.76 1.89 -0.34
C LEU A 298 0.37 0.46 0.05
N ASP A 299 0.99 -0.09 1.09
CA ASP A 299 0.66 -1.43 1.61
C ASP A 299 -0.52 -1.34 2.60
N LEU A 300 -1.68 -1.80 2.14
CA LEU A 300 -2.91 -1.96 2.92
C LEU A 300 -3.15 -3.47 3.09
N SER A 301 -2.25 -4.25 3.70
CA SER A 301 -2.41 -5.72 3.79
C SER A 301 -2.90 -6.25 5.16
N SER A 302 -2.95 -5.43 6.22
CA SER A 302 -3.41 -5.83 7.56
C SER A 302 -4.69 -5.11 8.01
N GLY A 303 -5.67 -5.85 8.56
CA GLY A 303 -6.91 -5.32 9.18
C GLY A 303 -8.08 -5.01 8.24
N ASP A 304 -9.15 -4.42 8.79
CA ASP A 304 -10.26 -3.77 8.07
C ASP A 304 -9.74 -2.44 7.50
N ARG A 305 -9.90 -2.20 6.20
CA ARG A 305 -9.15 -1.18 5.45
C ARG A 305 -10.08 -0.33 4.62
N ASP A 306 -10.69 0.64 5.29
CA ASP A 306 -11.46 1.66 4.60
C ASP A 306 -10.50 2.70 4.00
N ILE A 307 -10.62 2.93 2.69
CA ILE A 307 -10.08 4.14 2.07
C ILE A 307 -11.21 5.17 2.11
N LEU A 308 -11.22 5.99 3.15
CA LEU A 308 -12.16 7.11 3.26
C LEU A 308 -11.72 8.23 2.30
N ILE A 309 -12.61 8.63 1.42
CA ILE A 309 -12.40 9.73 0.47
C ILE A 309 -13.30 10.91 0.85
N ASN A 310 -12.91 12.12 0.47
CA ASN A 310 -13.66 13.32 0.79
C ASN A 310 -15.05 13.29 0.13
N ASP A 311 -16.09 13.59 0.91
CA ASP A 311 -17.43 13.81 0.38
C ASP A 311 -17.52 15.13 -0.41
N ASN A 312 -18.47 15.21 -1.34
CA ASN A 312 -18.78 16.39 -2.14
C ASN A 312 -17.60 16.95 -2.94
N SER A 313 -16.79 16.05 -3.53
CA SER A 313 -15.65 16.41 -4.38
C SER A 313 -15.71 15.71 -5.72
N SER A 314 -15.60 16.47 -6.82
CA SER A 314 -15.58 15.92 -8.18
C SER A 314 -14.31 15.12 -8.49
N THR A 315 -13.31 15.20 -7.61
CA THR A 315 -12.04 14.46 -7.68
C THR A 315 -11.66 14.00 -6.27
N ALA A 316 -12.57 13.30 -5.58
CA ALA A 316 -12.35 12.81 -4.22
C ALA A 316 -11.18 11.81 -4.14
N LEU A 317 -11.01 11.01 -5.20
CA LEU A 317 -9.83 10.21 -5.46
C LEU A 317 -9.60 10.13 -6.97
N GLU A 318 -8.37 10.34 -7.41
CA GLU A 318 -7.99 10.25 -8.82
C GLU A 318 -6.77 9.34 -8.98
N ILE A 319 -6.90 8.28 -9.77
CA ILE A 319 -5.78 7.46 -10.23
C ILE A 319 -5.39 7.98 -11.61
N LYS A 320 -4.20 8.56 -11.71
CA LYS A 320 -3.69 9.18 -12.95
C LYS A 320 -2.20 8.95 -13.17
N GLU A 321 -1.81 8.99 -14.43
CA GLU A 321 -0.42 9.07 -14.86
C GLU A 321 -0.21 10.43 -15.57
N GLY A 322 0.45 11.38 -14.90
CA GLY A 322 0.62 12.73 -15.43
C GLY A 322 -0.72 13.44 -15.66
N SER A 323 -1.04 13.72 -16.94
CA SER A 323 -2.34 14.30 -17.34
C SER A 323 -3.40 13.26 -17.74
N ASN A 324 -3.06 11.96 -17.75
CA ASN A 324 -3.99 10.88 -18.09
C ASN A 324 -4.71 10.37 -16.85
N THR A 325 -6.02 10.62 -16.74
CA THR A 325 -6.86 10.06 -15.67
C THR A 325 -7.38 8.68 -16.05
N TYR A 326 -7.20 7.70 -15.16
CA TYR A 326 -7.62 6.31 -15.36
C TYR A 326 -8.92 6.04 -14.61
N LEU A 327 -9.00 6.52 -13.37
CA LEU A 327 -10.14 6.35 -12.48
C LEU A 327 -10.37 7.65 -11.70
N THR A 328 -11.62 8.11 -11.63
CA THR A 328 -12.02 9.21 -10.76
C THR A 328 -13.20 8.77 -9.90
N PHE A 329 -13.08 8.93 -8.59
CA PHE A 329 -14.22 8.92 -7.69
C PHE A 329 -14.76 10.35 -7.59
N ASP A 330 -15.91 10.56 -8.20
CA ASP A 330 -16.68 11.80 -8.11
C ASP A 330 -17.75 11.58 -7.03
N THR A 331 -17.60 12.26 -5.90
CA THR A 331 -18.51 12.20 -4.74
C THR A 331 -19.40 13.43 -4.66
N THR A 332 -19.59 14.17 -5.76
CA THR A 332 -20.51 15.31 -5.77
C THR A 332 -21.95 14.88 -5.49
N ASN A 333 -22.60 15.60 -4.57
CA ASN A 333 -23.96 15.31 -4.14
C ASN A 333 -24.89 15.08 -5.33
N THR A 334 -25.68 14.00 -5.30
CA THR A 334 -26.70 13.60 -6.31
C THR A 334 -26.16 13.02 -7.63
N THR A 335 -24.84 13.01 -7.83
CA THR A 335 -24.20 12.50 -9.04
C THR A 335 -23.00 11.60 -8.76
N GLU A 336 -22.97 10.97 -7.59
CA GLU A 336 -21.87 10.12 -7.14
C GLU A 336 -21.61 9.00 -8.17
N LYS A 337 -20.38 8.95 -8.68
CA LYS A 337 -20.02 8.03 -9.75
C LYS A 337 -18.54 7.70 -9.72
N ILE A 338 -18.22 6.54 -10.27
CA ILE A 338 -16.86 6.15 -10.62
C ILE A 338 -16.71 6.37 -12.13
N ILE A 339 -15.83 7.27 -12.52
CA ILE A 339 -15.53 7.56 -13.92
C ILE A 339 -14.29 6.77 -14.33
N LEU A 340 -14.41 6.01 -15.41
CA LEU A 340 -13.32 5.25 -16.01
C LEU A 340 -12.82 5.98 -17.24
N GLY A 341 -11.60 6.53 -17.16
CA GLY A 341 -10.95 7.20 -18.29
C GLY A 341 -10.29 6.22 -19.29
N LYS A 342 -10.16 4.95 -18.90
CA LYS A 342 -9.60 3.85 -19.70
C LYS A 342 -10.46 2.59 -19.55
N SER A 343 -10.24 1.60 -20.42
CA SER A 343 -10.89 0.29 -20.31
C SER A 343 -10.52 -0.38 -18.99
N ILE A 344 -11.50 -0.99 -18.31
CA ILE A 344 -11.24 -1.96 -17.25
C ILE A 344 -10.98 -3.31 -17.90
N ASP A 345 -9.89 -3.97 -17.51
CA ASP A 345 -9.69 -5.40 -17.75
C ASP A 345 -10.02 -6.15 -16.46
N ALA A 346 -11.19 -6.80 -16.42
CA ALA A 346 -11.57 -7.64 -15.30
C ALA A 346 -10.96 -9.03 -15.54
N ASN A 347 -9.84 -9.33 -14.87
CA ASN A 347 -9.12 -10.62 -14.99
C ASN A 347 -9.99 -11.87 -14.77
N SER A 348 -11.12 -11.74 -14.08
CA SER A 348 -12.19 -12.72 -14.07
C SER A 348 -13.19 -12.28 -15.14
N ASN A 349 -13.35 -13.06 -16.21
CA ASN A 349 -14.28 -12.81 -17.33
C ASN A 349 -15.77 -12.63 -16.94
N ASN A 350 -16.08 -12.40 -15.67
CA ASN A 350 -17.40 -12.28 -15.09
C ASN A 350 -17.55 -10.95 -14.34
N ILE A 351 -18.41 -10.07 -14.86
CA ILE A 351 -18.87 -8.86 -14.17
C ILE A 351 -20.28 -9.18 -13.63
N THR A 352 -20.40 -9.39 -12.31
CA THR A 352 -21.68 -9.68 -11.63
C THR A 352 -22.21 -8.44 -10.89
N GLY A 353 -23.52 -8.38 -10.63
CA GLY A 353 -24.15 -7.30 -9.84
C GLY A 353 -24.44 -5.99 -10.59
N VAL A 354 -24.31 -5.97 -11.91
CA VAL A 354 -24.67 -4.80 -12.74
C VAL A 354 -26.18 -4.80 -13.01
N ASN A 355 -26.92 -3.90 -12.38
CA ASN A 355 -28.37 -3.73 -12.62
C ASN A 355 -28.69 -2.86 -13.85
N THR A 356 -27.79 -1.95 -14.22
CA THR A 356 -27.96 -1.07 -15.38
C THR A 356 -26.59 -0.79 -16.00
N LEU A 357 -26.50 -0.94 -17.32
CA LEU A 357 -25.26 -0.72 -18.08
C LEU A 357 -25.50 0.33 -19.16
N GLY A 358 -25.11 1.58 -18.90
CA GLY A 358 -25.21 2.69 -19.84
C GLY A 358 -23.99 2.76 -20.75
N VAL A 359 -23.98 2.01 -21.85
CA VAL A 359 -22.87 1.97 -22.82
C VAL A 359 -23.35 2.21 -24.25
N SER A 360 -22.47 2.72 -25.11
CA SER A 360 -22.76 2.94 -26.53
C SER A 360 -22.80 1.64 -27.35
N SER A 361 -22.11 0.60 -26.89
CA SER A 361 -22.12 -0.74 -27.48
C SER A 361 -21.68 -1.78 -26.45
N ILE A 362 -22.27 -2.97 -26.48
CA ILE A 362 -21.78 -4.14 -25.74
C ILE A 362 -21.02 -5.02 -26.73
N THR A 363 -19.79 -5.43 -26.42
CA THR A 363 -19.03 -6.39 -27.22
C THR A 363 -18.84 -7.67 -26.41
N LEU A 364 -19.27 -8.80 -26.97
CA LEU A 364 -19.09 -10.12 -26.36
C LEU A 364 -18.03 -10.88 -27.18
N GLY A 365 -16.88 -11.16 -26.56
CA GLY A 365 -15.70 -11.63 -27.28
C GLY A 365 -15.19 -10.53 -28.23
N SER A 366 -15.19 -10.80 -29.54
CA SER A 366 -14.78 -9.84 -30.57
C SER A 366 -15.94 -9.32 -31.43
N ILE A 367 -17.18 -9.59 -31.03
CA ILE A 367 -18.37 -9.23 -31.79
C ILE A 367 -19.18 -8.19 -31.01
N SER A 368 -19.36 -7.02 -31.60
CA SER A 368 -20.26 -6.00 -31.05
C SER A 368 -21.71 -6.37 -31.30
N ILE A 369 -22.54 -6.26 -30.27
CA ILE A 369 -23.99 -6.30 -30.41
C ILE A 369 -24.39 -5.04 -31.16
N THR A 370 -24.88 -5.22 -32.40
CA THR A 370 -25.36 -4.11 -33.25
C THR A 370 -26.85 -3.82 -33.07
N ALA A 371 -27.58 -4.74 -32.43
CA ALA A 371 -29.00 -4.58 -32.14
C ALA A 371 -29.24 -3.46 -31.11
N SER A 372 -30.21 -2.61 -31.40
CA SER A 372 -30.77 -1.65 -30.45
C SER A 372 -31.46 -2.35 -29.28
N ALA A 373 -31.71 -1.62 -28.18
CA ALA A 373 -32.46 -2.15 -27.04
C ALA A 373 -33.86 -2.67 -27.45
N THR A 374 -34.51 -2.00 -28.40
CA THR A 374 -35.80 -2.44 -28.93
C THR A 374 -35.69 -3.76 -29.69
N GLU A 375 -34.65 -3.94 -30.50
CA GLU A 375 -34.41 -5.19 -31.24
C GLU A 375 -34.03 -6.35 -30.32
N LEU A 376 -33.23 -6.11 -29.27
CA LEU A 376 -32.94 -7.11 -28.23
C LEU A 376 -34.21 -7.50 -27.48
N ASN A 377 -35.09 -6.54 -27.18
CA ASN A 377 -36.38 -6.83 -26.56
C ASN A 377 -37.32 -7.60 -27.49
N TYR A 378 -37.10 -7.64 -28.81
CA TYR A 378 -37.91 -8.47 -29.70
C TYR A 378 -37.60 -9.97 -29.56
N VAL A 379 -36.38 -10.34 -29.16
CA VAL A 379 -36.01 -11.77 -28.99
C VAL A 379 -36.28 -12.31 -27.57
N ASP A 380 -36.66 -11.44 -26.64
CA ASP A 380 -37.09 -11.81 -25.29
C ASP A 380 -38.55 -12.30 -25.31
N VAL A 381 -38.74 -13.61 -25.37
CA VAL A 381 -40.06 -14.27 -25.37
C VAL A 381 -40.18 -15.22 -24.18
N SER A 382 -41.39 -15.35 -23.63
CA SER A 382 -41.65 -16.15 -22.43
C SER A 382 -41.69 -17.66 -22.69
N VAL A 383 -42.06 -18.08 -23.92
CA VAL A 383 -42.12 -19.49 -24.35
C VAL A 383 -41.66 -19.61 -25.81
N LEU A 384 -40.69 -20.50 -26.07
CA LEU A 384 -40.21 -20.77 -27.42
C LEU A 384 -41.29 -21.46 -28.28
N GLY A 385 -41.42 -21.06 -29.55
CA GLY A 385 -42.39 -21.62 -30.48
C GLY A 385 -43.77 -20.96 -30.47
N THR A 386 -44.06 -20.08 -29.50
CA THR A 386 -45.30 -19.29 -29.41
C THR A 386 -45.09 -17.87 -29.94
N ALA A 387 -45.99 -17.39 -30.79
CA ALA A 387 -45.94 -16.01 -31.28
C ALA A 387 -46.46 -15.02 -30.23
N GLU A 388 -45.61 -14.07 -29.80
CA GLU A 388 -45.99 -12.95 -28.93
C GLU A 388 -46.12 -11.64 -29.73
N ALA A 389 -47.04 -10.76 -29.33
CA ALA A 389 -47.28 -9.50 -30.03
C ALA A 389 -46.04 -8.58 -29.95
N SER A 390 -45.62 -8.03 -31.10
CA SER A 390 -44.45 -7.16 -31.22
C SER A 390 -43.11 -7.80 -30.79
N LYS A 391 -43.01 -9.13 -30.89
CA LYS A 391 -41.76 -9.89 -30.69
C LYS A 391 -41.36 -10.57 -32.01
N ALA A 392 -40.09 -10.98 -32.09
CA ALA A 392 -39.60 -11.81 -33.18
C ALA A 392 -40.23 -13.21 -33.12
N LEU A 393 -40.51 -13.82 -34.27
CA LEU A 393 -41.00 -15.19 -34.32
C LEU A 393 -39.81 -16.16 -34.13
N VAL A 394 -39.73 -16.78 -32.95
CA VAL A 394 -38.67 -17.75 -32.62
C VAL A 394 -39.23 -19.17 -32.79
N VAL A 395 -38.59 -19.96 -33.65
CA VAL A 395 -38.98 -21.36 -33.88
C VAL A 395 -38.51 -22.27 -32.75
N ASP A 396 -39.24 -23.35 -32.47
CA ASP A 396 -38.80 -24.35 -31.49
C ASP A 396 -37.60 -25.19 -32.00
N ALA A 397 -37.09 -26.11 -31.18
CA ALA A 397 -35.96 -26.98 -31.55
C ALA A 397 -36.24 -27.87 -32.80
N LEU A 398 -37.51 -28.11 -33.12
CA LEU A 398 -37.97 -28.87 -34.29
C LEU A 398 -38.36 -27.96 -35.47
N LYS A 399 -38.13 -26.65 -35.34
CA LYS A 399 -38.52 -25.59 -36.29
C LYS A 399 -40.04 -25.43 -36.44
N ASN A 400 -40.82 -25.87 -35.46
CA ASN A 400 -42.27 -25.66 -35.44
C ASN A 400 -42.61 -24.26 -34.93
N ILE A 401 -43.82 -23.83 -35.28
CA ILE A 401 -44.45 -22.61 -34.82
C ILE A 401 -45.88 -22.95 -34.40
N THR A 402 -46.28 -22.54 -33.19
CA THR A 402 -47.63 -22.73 -32.63
C THR A 402 -48.28 -21.38 -32.31
N ASP A 403 -49.60 -21.39 -32.07
CA ASP A 403 -50.40 -20.23 -31.63
C ASP A 403 -50.41 -19.00 -32.57
N ILE A 404 -50.16 -19.19 -33.87
CA ILE A 404 -50.44 -18.12 -34.84
C ILE A 404 -51.94 -18.01 -35.06
N ASN A 405 -52.55 -16.96 -34.50
CA ASN A 405 -53.98 -16.66 -34.67
C ASN A 405 -54.35 -16.28 -36.13
N SER A 406 -53.45 -15.62 -36.86
CA SER A 406 -53.64 -15.30 -38.28
C SER A 406 -52.30 -15.18 -38.99
N LEU A 407 -52.13 -15.90 -40.10
CA LEU A 407 -50.98 -15.78 -40.99
C LEU A 407 -51.43 -15.17 -42.32
N SER A 408 -51.12 -13.88 -42.51
CA SER A 408 -51.28 -13.23 -43.81
C SER A 408 -49.99 -13.43 -44.62
N ALA A 409 -50.10 -14.10 -45.76
CA ALA A 409 -48.98 -14.32 -46.68
C ALA A 409 -49.46 -14.10 -48.12
N THR A 410 -48.64 -13.46 -48.96
CA THR A 410 -48.92 -13.31 -50.39
C THR A 410 -48.95 -14.67 -51.10
N SER A 411 -48.15 -15.63 -50.63
CA SER A 411 -48.12 -17.00 -51.10
C SER A 411 -47.71 -17.93 -49.97
N LEU A 412 -48.42 -19.06 -49.81
CA LEU A 412 -48.02 -20.15 -48.93
C LEU A 412 -47.62 -21.34 -49.80
N SER A 413 -46.34 -21.69 -49.82
CA SER A 413 -45.81 -22.83 -50.58
C SER A 413 -45.50 -24.00 -49.64
N GLY A 414 -46.09 -25.17 -49.89
CA GLY A 414 -45.83 -26.38 -49.09
C GLY A 414 -47.03 -27.32 -49.03
N THR A 415 -46.97 -28.29 -48.13
CA THR A 415 -48.07 -29.23 -47.86
C THR A 415 -48.89 -28.73 -46.67
N LEU A 416 -50.20 -28.55 -46.87
CA LEU A 416 -51.14 -28.29 -45.77
C LEU A 416 -51.62 -29.64 -45.21
N SER A 417 -50.99 -30.10 -44.12
CA SER A 417 -51.29 -31.39 -43.48
C SER A 417 -52.30 -31.26 -42.34
N THR A 418 -53.46 -30.70 -42.64
CA THR A 418 -54.51 -30.39 -41.66
C THR A 418 -55.78 -31.22 -41.91
N ALA A 419 -56.74 -31.15 -40.98
CA ALA A 419 -58.10 -31.65 -41.21
C ALA A 419 -58.81 -30.88 -42.36
N THR A 420 -60.11 -31.10 -42.58
CA THR A 420 -60.90 -30.38 -43.60
C THR A 420 -60.65 -28.87 -43.54
N GLN A 421 -60.44 -28.23 -44.69
CA GLN A 421 -60.18 -26.80 -44.83
C GLN A 421 -61.43 -26.08 -45.36
N PRO A 422 -62.45 -25.80 -44.51
CA PRO A 422 -63.73 -25.27 -44.97
C PRO A 422 -63.67 -23.84 -45.51
N ASN A 423 -62.62 -23.09 -45.16
CA ASN A 423 -62.53 -21.66 -45.46
C ASN A 423 -61.74 -21.34 -46.74
N ILE A 424 -61.36 -22.34 -47.55
CA ILE A 424 -60.81 -22.10 -48.89
C ILE A 424 -61.98 -21.76 -49.82
N THR A 425 -62.23 -20.46 -50.03
CA THR A 425 -63.35 -19.96 -50.84
C THR A 425 -62.99 -19.72 -52.31
N SER A 426 -61.69 -19.69 -52.66
CA SER A 426 -61.22 -19.56 -54.05
C SER A 426 -59.80 -20.09 -54.23
N LEU A 427 -59.46 -20.50 -55.45
CA LEU A 427 -58.13 -20.92 -55.89
C LEU A 427 -57.84 -20.25 -57.25
N SER A 428 -56.59 -19.87 -57.51
CA SER A 428 -56.25 -18.97 -58.63
C SER A 428 -56.20 -19.59 -60.02
N SER A 429 -56.16 -20.92 -60.15
CA SER A 429 -56.04 -21.56 -61.47
C SER A 429 -56.63 -22.98 -61.53
N SER A 430 -55.96 -23.95 -60.90
CA SER A 430 -56.27 -25.38 -61.08
C SER A 430 -56.35 -26.12 -59.74
N VAL A 431 -57.33 -27.03 -59.64
CA VAL A 431 -57.44 -27.98 -58.53
C VAL A 431 -56.99 -29.35 -59.02
N THR A 432 -55.84 -29.83 -58.54
CA THR A 432 -55.39 -31.21 -58.76
C THR A 432 -55.79 -32.06 -57.57
N ILE A 433 -56.71 -33.01 -57.76
CA ILE A 433 -57.10 -33.97 -56.71
C ILE A 433 -56.37 -35.29 -56.95
N ILE A 434 -55.36 -35.56 -56.14
CA ILE A 434 -54.54 -36.78 -56.25
C ILE A 434 -55.27 -37.94 -55.54
N GLY A 435 -55.20 -39.13 -56.15
CA GLY A 435 -55.69 -40.37 -55.53
C GLY A 435 -54.78 -40.88 -54.42
N GLN A 436 -55.20 -41.94 -53.75
CA GLN A 436 -54.35 -42.71 -52.81
C GLN A 436 -53.97 -44.05 -53.46
N THR A 437 -53.17 -44.86 -52.76
CA THR A 437 -52.58 -46.12 -53.28
C THR A 437 -53.58 -47.14 -53.84
N SER A 438 -54.87 -47.01 -53.55
CA SER A 438 -55.93 -47.90 -54.03
C SER A 438 -57.21 -47.19 -54.52
N SER A 439 -57.19 -45.86 -54.69
CA SER A 439 -58.37 -45.10 -55.11
C SER A 439 -57.97 -43.86 -55.91
N GLY A 440 -58.59 -43.66 -57.08
CA GLY A 440 -58.45 -42.41 -57.84
C GLY A 440 -58.92 -41.18 -57.04
N GLY A 441 -58.48 -40.00 -57.50
CA GLY A 441 -58.90 -38.71 -56.95
C GLY A 441 -60.42 -38.52 -57.03
N LYS A 442 -60.98 -37.76 -56.09
CA LYS A 442 -62.42 -37.52 -55.99
C LYS A 442 -62.75 -36.06 -55.69
N LEU A 443 -63.64 -35.46 -56.48
CA LEU A 443 -64.34 -34.24 -56.10
C LEU A 443 -65.56 -34.62 -55.27
N ILE A 444 -65.66 -34.09 -54.05
CA ILE A 444 -66.78 -34.32 -53.15
C ILE A 444 -67.57 -33.02 -53.00
N LEU A 445 -68.86 -33.08 -53.31
CA LEU A 445 -69.82 -32.00 -53.08
C LEU A 445 -70.77 -32.47 -51.98
N ARG A 446 -70.62 -31.94 -50.77
CA ARG A 446 -71.50 -32.30 -49.65
C ARG A 446 -72.79 -31.51 -49.73
N GLU A 447 -73.87 -32.07 -49.19
CA GLU A 447 -75.07 -31.29 -48.96
C GLU A 447 -74.84 -30.21 -47.88
N SER A 448 -75.81 -29.30 -47.72
CA SER A 448 -75.78 -28.31 -46.64
C SER A 448 -75.68 -29.01 -45.28
N THR A 449 -74.84 -28.47 -44.39
CA THR A 449 -74.69 -28.98 -43.02
C THR A 449 -76.00 -28.94 -42.24
N ASP A 450 -76.93 -28.07 -42.62
CA ASP A 450 -78.25 -27.95 -41.99
C ASP A 450 -79.22 -29.04 -42.46
N GLN A 451 -78.90 -29.72 -43.57
CA GLN A 451 -79.78 -30.67 -44.26
C GLN A 451 -79.29 -32.12 -44.20
N GLY A 452 -78.05 -32.36 -43.75
CA GLY A 452 -77.53 -33.70 -43.46
C GLY A 452 -76.03 -33.88 -43.64
N THR A 453 -75.62 -35.10 -43.98
CA THR A 453 -74.21 -35.52 -44.13
C THR A 453 -73.88 -36.22 -45.46
N ASN A 454 -74.86 -36.32 -46.36
CA ASN A 454 -74.74 -36.94 -47.68
C ASN A 454 -73.85 -36.11 -48.63
N GLN A 455 -73.41 -36.75 -49.71
CA GLN A 455 -72.53 -36.12 -50.68
C GLN A 455 -72.69 -36.69 -52.09
N ILE A 456 -72.43 -35.86 -53.08
CA ILE A 456 -72.19 -36.26 -54.48
C ILE A 456 -70.68 -36.42 -54.64
N THR A 457 -70.24 -37.51 -55.27
CA THR A 457 -68.82 -37.79 -55.50
C THR A 457 -68.56 -38.03 -56.97
N ILE A 458 -67.68 -37.23 -57.58
CA ILE A 458 -67.13 -37.45 -58.91
C ILE A 458 -65.75 -38.08 -58.71
N LYS A 459 -65.54 -39.30 -59.20
CA LYS A 459 -64.36 -40.12 -58.87
C LYS A 459 -63.68 -40.65 -60.13
N ALA A 460 -62.36 -40.50 -60.19
CA ALA A 460 -61.53 -41.17 -61.20
C ALA A 460 -61.39 -42.68 -60.90
N PRO A 461 -61.26 -43.54 -61.92
CA PRO A 461 -61.03 -44.97 -61.70
C PRO A 461 -59.71 -45.22 -60.97
N ALA A 462 -59.58 -46.37 -60.30
CA ALA A 462 -58.35 -46.74 -59.59
C ALA A 462 -57.17 -46.98 -60.55
N THR A 463 -57.45 -47.43 -61.77
CA THR A 463 -56.49 -47.60 -62.85
C THR A 463 -57.00 -46.91 -64.10
N LEU A 464 -56.14 -46.12 -64.74
CA LEU A 464 -56.43 -45.41 -65.99
C LEU A 464 -55.29 -45.69 -66.97
N SER A 465 -55.61 -46.12 -68.19
CA SER A 465 -54.61 -46.52 -69.20
C SER A 465 -53.95 -45.35 -69.90
N SER A 466 -54.62 -44.19 -69.98
CA SER A 466 -54.11 -42.96 -70.56
C SER A 466 -54.91 -41.75 -70.08
N ASN A 467 -54.29 -40.56 -70.10
CA ASN A 467 -54.98 -39.33 -69.75
C ASN A 467 -56.02 -38.98 -70.83
N TYR A 468 -57.20 -38.57 -70.40
CA TYR A 468 -58.21 -37.95 -71.27
C TYR A 468 -58.81 -36.72 -70.57
N THR A 469 -59.37 -35.81 -71.36
CA THR A 469 -60.00 -34.59 -70.86
C THR A 469 -61.47 -34.59 -71.26
N LEU A 470 -62.37 -34.49 -70.27
CA LEU A 470 -63.79 -34.22 -70.52
C LEU A 470 -64.01 -32.71 -70.59
N ARG A 471 -64.44 -32.21 -71.75
CA ARG A 471 -64.78 -30.80 -71.96
C ARG A 471 -66.29 -30.65 -71.90
N LEU A 472 -66.75 -29.83 -70.95
CA LEU A 472 -68.17 -29.51 -70.78
C LEU A 472 -68.69 -28.67 -71.96
N PRO A 473 -70.01 -28.70 -72.24
CA PRO A 473 -70.67 -27.74 -73.11
C PRO A 473 -70.50 -26.29 -72.63
N VAL A 474 -70.78 -25.33 -73.51
CA VAL A 474 -70.67 -23.89 -73.21
C VAL A 474 -71.85 -23.33 -72.40
N ASP A 475 -72.92 -24.12 -72.25
CA ASP A 475 -74.17 -23.76 -71.57
C ASP A 475 -74.69 -24.93 -70.70
N ASP A 476 -75.73 -24.66 -69.92
CA ASP A 476 -76.39 -25.59 -69.00
C ASP A 476 -77.47 -26.48 -69.66
N GLY A 477 -77.67 -26.35 -70.97
CA GLY A 477 -78.61 -27.15 -71.76
C GLY A 477 -80.07 -26.78 -71.56
N ASN A 478 -80.97 -27.55 -72.19
CA ASN A 478 -82.41 -27.45 -71.98
C ASN A 478 -82.87 -28.45 -70.92
N SER A 479 -84.07 -28.22 -70.35
CA SER A 479 -84.72 -29.18 -69.46
C SER A 479 -84.73 -30.59 -70.07
N ASN A 480 -84.40 -31.58 -69.26
CA ASN A 480 -84.31 -33.01 -69.62
C ASN A 480 -83.16 -33.40 -70.57
N ASN A 481 -82.28 -32.48 -70.94
CA ASN A 481 -81.05 -32.86 -71.62
C ASN A 481 -80.14 -33.65 -70.68
N PHE A 482 -79.32 -34.52 -71.26
CA PHE A 482 -78.23 -35.20 -70.56
C PHE A 482 -76.90 -34.97 -71.27
N LEU A 483 -75.79 -35.10 -70.55
CA LEU A 483 -74.45 -35.01 -71.12
C LEU A 483 -74.06 -36.36 -71.75
N LYS A 484 -73.71 -36.33 -73.03
CA LYS A 484 -73.21 -37.46 -73.80
C LYS A 484 -71.76 -37.21 -74.19
N THR A 485 -70.93 -38.24 -74.08
CA THR A 485 -69.56 -38.22 -74.59
C THR A 485 -69.50 -38.65 -76.05
N ASP A 486 -68.63 -38.02 -76.84
CA ASP A 486 -68.30 -38.43 -78.21
C ASP A 486 -67.22 -39.53 -78.26
N GLY A 487 -66.71 -39.98 -77.12
CA GLY A 487 -65.61 -40.94 -77.01
C GLY A 487 -64.21 -40.33 -77.17
N SER A 488 -64.11 -39.04 -77.53
CA SER A 488 -62.87 -38.26 -77.64
C SER A 488 -62.74 -37.19 -76.56
N GLY A 489 -63.68 -37.17 -75.61
CA GLY A 489 -63.65 -36.29 -74.44
C GLY A 489 -64.46 -35.01 -74.60
N ILE A 490 -65.25 -34.85 -75.67
CA ILE A 490 -66.21 -33.75 -75.77
C ILE A 490 -67.53 -34.22 -75.18
N LEU A 491 -68.08 -33.45 -74.25
CA LEU A 491 -69.43 -33.64 -73.74
C LEU A 491 -70.38 -32.69 -74.47
N SER A 492 -71.53 -33.21 -74.91
CA SER A 492 -72.60 -32.44 -75.57
C SER A 492 -73.97 -32.76 -74.97
N TRP A 493 -74.90 -31.82 -75.03
CA TRP A 493 -76.30 -32.08 -74.67
C TRP A 493 -76.99 -32.95 -75.72
N ASP A 494 -77.76 -33.94 -75.27
CA ASP A 494 -78.60 -34.81 -76.10
C ASP A 494 -80.01 -34.94 -75.47
N TYR A 495 -81.03 -35.32 -76.24
CA TYR A 495 -82.43 -35.38 -75.81
C TYR A 495 -83.04 -36.79 -75.94
N PRO A 496 -83.97 -37.18 -75.05
CA PRO A 496 -84.69 -38.45 -75.18
C PRO A 496 -85.74 -38.40 -76.31
N ILE A 497 -85.83 -39.46 -77.12
CA ILE A 497 -86.93 -39.67 -78.10
C ILE A 497 -88.05 -40.47 -77.43
N TYR A 498 -89.28 -39.94 -77.43
CA TYR A 498 -90.46 -40.64 -76.89
C TYR A 498 -91.36 -41.19 -78.01
N PHE A 499 -91.85 -42.43 -77.87
CA PHE A 499 -92.65 -43.15 -78.88
C PHE A 499 -93.93 -43.72 -78.26
N GLY A 500 -95.06 -43.61 -78.98
CA GLY A 500 -96.36 -44.11 -78.56
C GLY A 500 -97.19 -44.73 -79.66
N VAL A 501 -98.02 -45.73 -79.29
CA VAL A 501 -98.98 -46.38 -80.19
C VAL A 501 -100.37 -46.35 -79.58
N VAL A 502 -101.36 -45.97 -80.39
CA VAL A 502 -102.78 -46.01 -80.07
C VAL A 502 -103.50 -46.91 -81.06
N SER A 503 -104.27 -47.88 -80.59
CA SER A 503 -104.89 -48.90 -81.43
C SER A 503 -106.37 -49.14 -81.13
N ASP A 504 -107.09 -49.64 -82.13
CA ASP A 504 -108.38 -50.33 -82.03
C ASP A 504 -108.10 -51.81 -81.71
N ILE A 505 -108.26 -52.20 -80.46
CA ILE A 505 -108.10 -53.60 -80.05
C ILE A 505 -109.45 -54.16 -79.62
N LYS A 506 -109.84 -55.30 -80.16
CA LYS A 506 -111.04 -56.02 -79.74
C LYS A 506 -110.69 -57.44 -79.35
N SER A 507 -111.55 -58.10 -78.58
CA SER A 507 -111.40 -59.52 -78.29
C SER A 507 -111.39 -60.34 -79.58
N SER A 508 -110.74 -61.50 -79.55
CA SER A 508 -110.78 -62.49 -80.63
C SER A 508 -112.23 -62.70 -81.13
N THR A 509 -112.39 -62.91 -82.43
CA THR A 509 -113.69 -63.11 -83.15
C THR A 509 -114.60 -61.90 -83.29
N VAL A 510 -114.22 -60.73 -82.75
CA VAL A 510 -115.05 -59.52 -82.84
C VAL A 510 -114.60 -58.65 -84.00
N ASP A 511 -115.47 -58.48 -84.99
CA ASP A 511 -115.24 -57.62 -86.15
C ASP A 511 -115.04 -56.14 -85.79
N GLY A 512 -114.35 -55.42 -86.68
CA GLY A 512 -113.99 -54.01 -86.58
C GLY A 512 -115.18 -53.05 -86.52
N GLY A 513 -116.37 -53.49 -86.92
CA GLY A 513 -117.63 -52.75 -86.78
C GLY A 513 -118.24 -52.33 -88.13
N THR A 514 -119.46 -51.80 -88.05
CA THR A 514 -120.21 -51.31 -89.20
C THR A 514 -119.56 -50.09 -89.85
N SER A 515 -119.51 -50.09 -91.18
CA SER A 515 -119.29 -48.89 -91.99
C SER A 515 -120.60 -48.48 -92.70
N THR A 516 -120.80 -47.19 -92.90
CA THR A 516 -121.95 -46.60 -93.61
C THR A 516 -121.46 -45.89 -94.87
N SER A 517 -122.18 -46.00 -95.99
CA SER A 517 -121.75 -45.39 -97.24
C SER A 517 -121.74 -43.85 -97.14
N GLY A 518 -120.68 -43.22 -97.66
CA GLY A 518 -120.66 -41.79 -97.99
C GLY A 518 -120.39 -40.83 -96.83
N ILE A 519 -120.02 -41.32 -95.63
CA ILE A 519 -119.71 -40.49 -94.46
C ILE A 519 -118.30 -40.77 -93.90
N TRP A 520 -117.76 -39.81 -93.14
CA TRP A 520 -116.51 -39.98 -92.38
C TRP A 520 -116.82 -40.59 -91.01
N HIS A 521 -116.41 -41.85 -90.78
CA HIS A 521 -116.62 -42.54 -89.50
C HIS A 521 -115.44 -42.28 -88.58
N THR A 522 -115.72 -42.03 -87.31
CA THR A 522 -114.71 -42.13 -86.26
C THR A 522 -114.26 -43.59 -86.13
N ARG A 523 -112.96 -43.85 -86.23
CA ARG A 523 -112.37 -45.17 -85.92
C ARG A 523 -112.32 -45.36 -84.41
N SER A 524 -112.69 -46.55 -83.94
CA SER A 524 -112.60 -46.89 -82.53
C SER A 524 -111.13 -46.95 -82.11
N LEU A 525 -110.71 -46.16 -81.14
CA LEU A 525 -109.34 -46.18 -80.61
C LEU A 525 -109.46 -46.34 -79.09
N ASN A 526 -108.98 -47.47 -78.57
CA ASN A 526 -109.29 -47.87 -77.19
C ASN A 526 -108.08 -48.31 -76.36
N THR A 527 -106.93 -48.58 -77.01
CA THR A 527 -105.72 -49.03 -76.31
C THR A 527 -104.56 -48.09 -76.61
N LYS A 528 -103.79 -47.69 -75.59
CA LYS A 528 -102.53 -46.93 -75.74
C LYS A 528 -101.35 -47.66 -75.09
N SER A 529 -100.14 -47.47 -75.61
CA SER A 529 -98.91 -48.02 -75.02
C SER A 529 -98.52 -47.34 -73.70
N GLU A 530 -97.89 -48.08 -72.79
CA GLU A 530 -97.68 -47.67 -71.38
C GLU A 530 -96.78 -46.43 -71.20
N ASN A 531 -95.76 -46.23 -72.03
CA ASN A 531 -94.78 -45.13 -71.89
C ASN A 531 -95.14 -43.88 -72.72
N THR A 532 -96.38 -43.41 -72.62
CA THR A 532 -96.92 -42.31 -73.46
C THR A 532 -97.58 -41.20 -72.65
N THR A 533 -96.84 -40.57 -71.74
CA THR A 533 -97.36 -39.45 -70.93
C THR A 533 -97.88 -38.29 -71.79
N PHE A 534 -97.30 -38.09 -72.97
CA PHE A 534 -97.71 -37.09 -73.95
C PHE A 534 -98.97 -37.45 -74.77
N ILE A 535 -99.57 -38.63 -74.53
CA ILE A 535 -100.78 -39.12 -75.20
C ILE A 535 -101.87 -39.41 -74.16
N THR A 536 -102.99 -38.69 -74.26
CA THR A 536 -104.22 -39.03 -73.58
C THR A 536 -105.21 -39.64 -74.58
N LEU A 537 -105.75 -40.83 -74.26
CA LEU A 537 -106.76 -41.51 -75.06
C LEU A 537 -108.09 -41.48 -74.32
N SER A 538 -109.12 -40.91 -74.93
CA SER A 538 -110.49 -40.92 -74.39
C SER A 538 -111.50 -40.82 -75.53
N SER A 539 -112.58 -41.60 -75.45
CA SER A 539 -113.68 -41.58 -76.42
C SER A 539 -113.22 -41.62 -77.89
N ASN A 540 -112.32 -42.53 -78.24
CA ASN A 540 -111.73 -42.69 -79.58
C ASN A 540 -110.90 -41.50 -80.08
N ARG A 541 -110.51 -40.60 -79.19
CA ARG A 541 -109.74 -39.40 -79.51
C ARG A 541 -108.39 -39.39 -78.80
N ILE A 542 -107.39 -38.92 -79.53
CA ILE A 542 -106.00 -38.80 -79.10
C ILE A 542 -105.74 -37.33 -78.77
N THR A 543 -105.56 -36.99 -77.51
CA THR A 543 -105.08 -35.67 -77.10
C THR A 543 -103.57 -35.71 -76.93
N LEU A 544 -102.88 -34.83 -77.65
CA LEU A 544 -101.44 -34.65 -77.58
C LEU A 544 -101.11 -33.33 -76.89
N ASP A 545 -100.08 -33.33 -76.05
CA ASP A 545 -99.50 -32.11 -75.48
C ASP A 545 -98.87 -31.23 -76.57
N SER A 546 -98.41 -30.03 -76.19
CA SER A 546 -97.63 -29.20 -77.11
C SER A 546 -96.32 -29.88 -77.49
N GLY A 547 -95.97 -29.85 -78.77
CA GLY A 547 -94.72 -30.44 -79.28
C GLY A 547 -94.80 -30.70 -80.77
N THR A 548 -93.70 -31.17 -81.34
CA THR A 548 -93.67 -31.64 -82.73
C THR A 548 -93.72 -33.16 -82.74
N TYR A 549 -94.66 -33.70 -83.53
CA TYR A 549 -94.89 -35.13 -83.63
C TYR A 549 -94.88 -35.60 -85.08
N HIS A 550 -94.29 -36.77 -85.31
CA HIS A 550 -94.55 -37.55 -86.51
C HIS A 550 -95.65 -38.57 -86.22
N VAL A 551 -96.68 -38.58 -87.05
CA VAL A 551 -97.85 -39.45 -86.91
C VAL A 551 -98.01 -40.30 -88.15
N SER A 552 -98.14 -41.60 -87.92
CA SER A 552 -98.39 -42.60 -88.96
C SER A 552 -99.58 -43.46 -88.56
N ALA A 553 -100.60 -43.60 -89.40
CA ALA A 553 -101.78 -44.39 -89.06
C ALA A 553 -102.26 -45.28 -90.21
N SER A 554 -102.90 -46.39 -89.84
CA SER A 554 -103.44 -47.40 -90.75
C SER A 554 -104.76 -47.93 -90.20
N ALA A 555 -105.75 -48.18 -91.06
CA ALA A 555 -107.01 -48.80 -90.67
C ALA A 555 -107.58 -49.67 -91.81
N PRO A 556 -108.08 -50.88 -91.49
CA PRO A 556 -108.62 -51.79 -92.49
C PRO A 556 -110.04 -51.40 -92.92
N CYS A 557 -110.37 -51.79 -94.16
CA CYS A 557 -111.71 -51.70 -94.72
C CYS A 557 -112.05 -53.00 -95.46
N TYR A 558 -113.12 -53.67 -95.04
CA TYR A 558 -113.61 -54.88 -95.70
C TYR A 558 -114.76 -54.53 -96.66
N ASN A 559 -114.63 -54.93 -97.92
CA ASN A 559 -115.64 -54.74 -98.97
C ASN A 559 -116.14 -53.29 -99.15
N GLY A 560 -115.30 -52.28 -98.89
CA GLY A 560 -115.71 -50.87 -98.84
C GLY A 560 -115.63 -50.06 -100.14
N ASN A 561 -115.19 -50.66 -101.25
CA ASN A 561 -114.78 -50.01 -102.50
C ASN A 561 -113.77 -48.88 -102.25
N GLN A 562 -113.97 -47.65 -102.72
CA GLN A 562 -113.05 -46.54 -102.43
C GLN A 562 -113.15 -46.12 -100.96
N HIS A 563 -112.01 -46.00 -100.29
CA HIS A 563 -111.92 -45.53 -98.91
C HIS A 563 -110.65 -44.73 -98.64
N GLN A 564 -110.66 -43.89 -97.61
CA GLN A 564 -109.54 -43.02 -97.24
C GLN A 564 -109.56 -42.71 -95.73
N LEU A 565 -108.38 -42.55 -95.14
CA LEU A 565 -108.23 -42.06 -93.78
C LEU A 565 -107.95 -40.56 -93.73
N LYS A 566 -108.32 -39.93 -92.62
CA LYS A 566 -107.78 -38.63 -92.23
C LYS A 566 -107.64 -38.56 -90.71
N LEU A 567 -106.68 -37.78 -90.26
CA LEU A 567 -106.57 -37.36 -88.87
C LEU A 567 -107.14 -35.94 -88.78
N VAL A 568 -108.19 -35.77 -87.99
CA VAL A 568 -108.86 -34.48 -87.81
C VAL A 568 -108.38 -33.86 -86.51
N ASN A 569 -107.95 -32.60 -86.54
CA ASN A 569 -107.84 -31.78 -85.34
C ASN A 569 -109.25 -31.36 -84.92
N ILE A 570 -109.76 -31.99 -83.87
CA ILE A 570 -111.10 -31.73 -83.33
C ILE A 570 -111.14 -30.36 -82.65
N THR A 571 -110.08 -29.99 -81.92
CA THR A 571 -109.98 -28.71 -81.22
C THR A 571 -110.04 -27.52 -82.19
N GLY A 572 -109.39 -27.66 -83.36
CA GLY A 572 -109.32 -26.61 -84.39
C GLY A 572 -110.30 -26.80 -85.55
N ASN A 573 -111.14 -27.84 -85.55
CA ASN A 573 -112.05 -28.24 -86.64
C ASN A 573 -111.40 -28.24 -88.04
N THR A 574 -110.19 -28.77 -88.14
CA THR A 574 -109.41 -28.83 -89.40
C THR A 574 -108.92 -30.24 -89.65
N THR A 575 -108.68 -30.60 -90.92
CA THR A 575 -107.97 -31.85 -91.24
C THR A 575 -106.48 -31.62 -90.99
N ALA A 576 -105.91 -32.37 -90.05
CA ALA A 576 -104.50 -32.28 -89.70
C ALA A 576 -103.62 -33.06 -90.69
N ILE A 577 -104.05 -34.28 -91.04
CA ILE A 577 -103.39 -35.12 -92.06
C ILE A 577 -104.47 -35.80 -92.89
N LEU A 578 -104.38 -35.71 -94.22
CA LEU A 578 -105.22 -36.49 -95.13
C LEU A 578 -104.42 -37.68 -95.65
N GLY A 579 -105.00 -38.88 -95.55
CA GLY A 579 -104.35 -40.13 -95.96
C GLY A 579 -104.43 -40.42 -97.45
N GLN A 580 -103.80 -41.50 -97.88
CA GLN A 580 -103.87 -41.96 -99.26
C GLN A 580 -105.23 -42.64 -99.52
N CYS A 581 -105.71 -42.52 -100.76
CA CYS A 581 -106.89 -43.28 -101.22
C CYS A 581 -106.54 -44.77 -101.34
N ALA A 582 -107.47 -45.63 -100.94
CA ALA A 582 -107.38 -47.07 -101.06
C ALA A 582 -108.68 -47.64 -101.67
N TYR A 583 -108.60 -48.87 -102.18
CA TYR A 583 -109.74 -49.54 -102.83
C TYR A 583 -109.88 -50.99 -102.39
N SER A 584 -110.98 -51.33 -101.72
CA SER A 584 -111.30 -52.66 -101.20
C SER A 584 -112.50 -53.24 -101.95
N ALA A 585 -112.27 -54.11 -102.93
CA ALA A 585 -113.32 -54.54 -103.86
C ALA A 585 -114.47 -55.29 -103.16
N SER A 586 -115.70 -54.74 -103.24
CA SER A 586 -116.87 -55.23 -102.49
C SER A 586 -117.44 -56.58 -102.93
N LEU A 587 -117.05 -57.09 -104.11
CA LEU A 587 -117.53 -58.35 -104.67
C LEU A 587 -116.61 -59.55 -104.37
N TYR A 588 -115.41 -59.32 -103.83
CA TYR A 588 -114.37 -60.34 -103.71
C TYR A 588 -113.92 -60.63 -102.27
N ASN A 589 -114.67 -60.17 -101.27
CA ASN A 589 -114.33 -60.36 -99.85
C ASN A 589 -112.91 -59.88 -99.52
N VAL A 590 -112.55 -58.70 -100.02
CA VAL A 590 -111.21 -58.13 -99.85
C VAL A 590 -111.19 -57.25 -98.61
N GLN A 591 -110.07 -57.32 -97.88
CA GLN A 591 -109.69 -56.33 -96.88
C GLN A 591 -108.32 -55.78 -97.23
N ASN A 592 -108.21 -54.46 -97.29
CA ASN A 592 -106.94 -53.76 -97.28
C ASN A 592 -107.06 -52.53 -96.36
N SER A 593 -105.97 -51.78 -96.23
CA SER A 593 -105.89 -50.65 -95.31
C SER A 593 -105.74 -49.35 -96.06
N ALA A 594 -106.41 -48.31 -95.57
CA ALA A 594 -106.03 -46.94 -95.87
C ALA A 594 -104.96 -46.50 -94.87
N THR A 595 -104.04 -45.65 -95.30
CA THR A 595 -102.93 -45.15 -94.48
C THR A 595 -102.79 -43.64 -94.55
N LEU A 596 -102.22 -43.04 -93.51
CA LEU A 596 -101.79 -41.64 -93.47
C LEU A 596 -100.42 -41.52 -92.78
N ASP A 597 -99.65 -40.51 -93.15
CA ASP A 597 -98.33 -40.24 -92.58
C ASP A 597 -98.04 -38.73 -92.67
N GLY A 598 -97.54 -38.11 -91.60
CA GLY A 598 -97.24 -36.69 -91.61
C GLY A 598 -96.80 -36.11 -90.26
N LEU A 599 -96.38 -34.85 -90.29
CA LEU A 599 -96.00 -34.08 -89.10
C LEU A 599 -97.18 -33.24 -88.60
N ILE A 600 -97.31 -33.15 -87.28
CA ILE A 600 -98.18 -32.19 -86.61
C ILE A 600 -97.41 -31.48 -85.50
N SER A 601 -97.69 -30.19 -85.31
CA SER A 601 -97.04 -29.37 -84.28
C SER A 601 -98.08 -28.59 -83.46
N PRO A 602 -98.89 -29.27 -82.63
CA PRO A 602 -99.79 -28.58 -81.71
C PRO A 602 -98.99 -27.66 -80.76
N VAL A 603 -99.41 -26.40 -80.67
CA VAL A 603 -98.78 -25.40 -79.77
C VAL A 603 -99.34 -25.48 -78.35
N THR A 604 -100.53 -26.06 -78.19
CA THR A 604 -101.19 -26.35 -76.91
C THR A 604 -101.75 -27.77 -76.95
N SER A 605 -102.20 -28.29 -75.81
CA SER A 605 -102.90 -29.59 -75.78
C SER A 605 -104.04 -29.63 -76.81
N THR A 606 -103.98 -30.57 -77.75
CA THR A 606 -104.85 -30.62 -78.93
C THR A 606 -105.40 -32.03 -79.14
N THR A 607 -106.71 -32.14 -79.38
CA THR A 607 -107.42 -33.40 -79.55
C THR A 607 -107.58 -33.75 -81.02
N TYR A 608 -107.21 -34.98 -81.38
CA TYR A 608 -107.28 -35.53 -82.72
C TYR A 608 -108.20 -36.75 -82.78
N GLU A 609 -108.83 -36.97 -83.94
CA GLU A 609 -109.69 -38.11 -84.21
C GLU A 609 -109.31 -38.75 -85.54
N LEU A 610 -109.12 -40.07 -85.55
CA LEU A 610 -108.92 -40.82 -86.78
C LEU A 610 -110.26 -41.09 -87.44
N GLN A 611 -110.45 -40.61 -88.65
CA GLN A 611 -111.68 -40.77 -89.42
C GLN A 611 -111.45 -41.55 -90.72
N HIS A 612 -112.47 -42.30 -91.14
CA HIS A 612 -112.43 -43.18 -92.30
C HIS A 612 -113.64 -42.97 -93.20
N TYR A 613 -113.40 -42.52 -94.42
CA TYR A 613 -114.42 -42.40 -95.47
C TYR A 613 -114.50 -43.70 -96.26
N ILE A 614 -115.72 -44.21 -96.48
CA ILE A 614 -115.95 -45.48 -97.20
C ILE A 614 -117.15 -45.28 -98.13
N THR A 615 -117.00 -45.68 -99.39
CA THR A 615 -118.05 -45.51 -100.41
C THR A 615 -119.09 -46.63 -100.42
N ASN A 616 -118.71 -47.86 -100.06
CA ASN A 616 -119.66 -48.97 -99.87
C ASN A 616 -119.76 -49.36 -98.39
N GLY A 617 -120.88 -49.03 -97.74
CA GLY A 617 -121.09 -49.37 -96.33
C GLY A 617 -121.39 -50.87 -96.13
N VAL A 618 -120.77 -51.47 -95.13
CA VAL A 618 -120.96 -52.89 -94.75
C VAL A 618 -121.27 -52.97 -93.26
N VAL A 619 -122.37 -53.66 -92.92
CA VAL A 619 -122.87 -53.82 -91.56
C VAL A 619 -122.09 -54.92 -90.83
N GLY A 620 -121.59 -54.63 -89.63
CA GLY A 620 -120.87 -55.57 -88.77
C GLY A 620 -119.36 -55.54 -88.94
N ASP A 621 -118.85 -55.70 -90.17
CA ASP A 621 -117.42 -55.95 -90.44
C ASP A 621 -116.75 -54.98 -91.42
N GLY A 622 -117.44 -53.95 -91.89
CA GLY A 622 -116.89 -53.02 -92.88
C GLY A 622 -115.66 -52.22 -92.43
N LEU A 623 -115.51 -52.00 -91.12
CA LEU A 623 -114.32 -51.36 -90.53
C LEU A 623 -113.18 -52.36 -90.25
N GLY A 624 -113.35 -53.63 -90.59
CA GLY A 624 -112.36 -54.67 -90.42
C GLY A 624 -113.04 -56.00 -90.13
N ARG A 625 -112.62 -57.06 -90.82
CA ARG A 625 -113.03 -58.43 -90.56
C ARG A 625 -112.01 -59.11 -89.64
N SER A 626 -112.49 -59.81 -88.63
CA SER A 626 -111.64 -60.53 -87.67
C SER A 626 -110.92 -61.70 -88.34
N VAL A 627 -109.70 -62.01 -87.89
CA VAL A 627 -109.00 -63.22 -88.33
C VAL A 627 -109.37 -64.43 -87.47
N SER A 628 -109.83 -64.20 -86.23
CA SER A 628 -110.26 -65.20 -85.27
C SER A 628 -109.15 -66.20 -84.91
N SER A 629 -107.92 -65.71 -84.74
CA SER A 629 -106.72 -66.53 -84.47
C SER A 629 -106.62 -67.05 -83.03
N GLY A 630 -107.44 -66.53 -82.11
CA GLY A 630 -107.33 -66.77 -80.67
C GLY A 630 -106.72 -65.59 -79.90
N GLU A 631 -106.03 -64.68 -80.61
CA GLU A 631 -105.48 -63.44 -80.05
C GLU A 631 -106.45 -62.26 -80.21
N SER A 632 -106.14 -61.13 -79.57
CA SER A 632 -106.93 -59.90 -79.76
C SER A 632 -106.81 -59.39 -81.20
N GLU A 633 -107.93 -58.92 -81.75
CA GLU A 633 -108.01 -58.35 -83.10
C GLU A 633 -107.54 -56.89 -83.08
N VAL A 634 -106.61 -56.53 -83.96
CA VAL A 634 -106.11 -55.15 -84.07
C VAL A 634 -106.52 -54.58 -85.42
N TYR A 635 -107.28 -53.49 -85.40
CA TYR A 635 -107.78 -52.85 -86.61
C TYR A 635 -107.03 -51.55 -86.92
N SER A 636 -107.48 -50.43 -86.37
CA SER A 636 -106.80 -49.15 -86.55
C SER A 636 -105.57 -49.05 -85.66
N VAL A 637 -104.48 -48.51 -86.18
CA VAL A 637 -103.25 -48.25 -85.42
C VAL A 637 -102.76 -46.85 -85.77
N VAL A 638 -102.41 -46.07 -84.76
CA VAL A 638 -101.80 -44.74 -84.85
C VAL A 638 -100.48 -44.76 -84.08
N LYS A 639 -99.36 -44.59 -84.77
CA LYS A 639 -98.01 -44.47 -84.21
C LYS A 639 -97.64 -42.99 -84.13
N ILE A 640 -97.07 -42.58 -83.00
CA ILE A 640 -96.76 -41.18 -82.69
C ILE A 640 -95.34 -41.09 -82.11
N TYR A 641 -94.47 -40.32 -82.76
CA TYR A 641 -93.11 -40.05 -82.30
C TYR A 641 -93.01 -38.58 -81.87
N LYS A 642 -92.64 -38.32 -80.61
CA LYS A 642 -92.36 -36.95 -80.15
C LYS A 642 -90.92 -36.58 -80.50
N LEU A 643 -90.75 -35.52 -81.29
CA LEU A 643 -89.46 -35.07 -81.81
C LEU A 643 -88.86 -33.92 -80.99
N SER A 644 -89.72 -33.06 -80.43
CA SER A 644 -89.34 -31.92 -79.58
C SER A 644 -90.51 -31.51 -78.71
#